data_AF-A0AA39JMC3-F1
#
_entry.id   AF-A0AA39JMC3-F1
#
_cell.length_a   1.000
_cell.length_b   1.000
_cell.length_c   1.000
_cell.angle_alpha   90.00
_cell.angle_beta   90.00
_cell.angle_gamma   90.00
#
_symmetry.space_group_name_H-M   'P 1'
#
loop_
_entity.id
_entity.type
_entity.pdbx_description
1 polymer ?
#
loop_
_entity_poly.entity_id
_entity_poly.type
_entity_poly.pdbx_seq_one_letter_code
_entity_poly.pdbx_strand_id
1 'polypeptide(L)'
;MPPIKNLNQSPFDRILGFPDAPDIETHTADWWTVMDRHTKARYDPKAPLPSHHFRSQSASVFEETTNEDVVLEFIHFRRFTATNQLRRSCRIVDLITEEDFEKKWLALSPEEQEKHFLAGLRTAEKNTTYVMFIRSKADCPELNRDEVTRDGGQGFLDLMHQLVLSDNVNVPTQPHVMVNSRFDKMIGFKEDDPHKARLAQLSMARMIRSEYIANFVMNVLMSYKGITPEITVFTTEHSKTKSTLKNHSEMFEKMMGKTASKQFKRDEVKRRKEMKLHCQYCLKVEDKEKDGKMTVCSRCKSIGREIRYCSRDCQVADWKQHKKECGKPLDISSAFNDVHIGDSENNTKRPDIPTCPPGHRRSPHVVRLIEYLELTTKHDYVVETKPGTDDVFGIKLDKVPGAVAFIHMRNMLFTTSGPGAEGALLYVYRVLQTQGGVSGERSVQDQLKREYGEPLWNRMQALVKRGPPFSIPEVSRKDVDVIIKALRQLKRFTQQLRSYTIGLGPIAKLGLQVGPKKDVCVIVHFPGDAMPPPCILVPIPNPAPRVPSRNAVGPNFNLPEPRHFDDFDYHHYVDLAQQKSYLQVCPHADYILWDSNGVLLAFTYTDMRFAMAFLHYRHRLFENGPYDHDALAYLIMALRTAVRGKKIPEAVLLAQLEREYHPGYVETVKACIKVRPSDGKEVYHRRDGKVFELGQIPAEKSLMGKIMVQLKESGRFGDILDRF
;
A
#
# COMPACT_ATOMS: atom_id res chain seq x y z
N MET A 1 6.28 59.77 21.03
CA MET A 1 5.66 58.42 20.95
C MET A 1 4.25 58.53 21.52
N PRO A 2 3.20 58.15 20.78
CA PRO A 2 1.84 58.15 21.30
C PRO A 2 1.69 57.12 22.44
N PRO A 3 0.73 57.32 23.36
CA PRO A 3 0.56 56.45 24.53
C PRO A 3 0.16 55.03 24.12
N ILE A 4 0.81 54.06 24.76
CA ILE A 4 0.69 52.62 24.55
C ILE A 4 -0.68 52.17 25.08
N LYS A 5 -1.60 51.78 24.18
CA LYS A 5 -2.97 51.35 24.57
C LYS A 5 -3.13 49.87 24.90
N ASN A 6 -2.12 49.01 24.68
CA ASN A 6 -2.19 47.59 25.01
C ASN A 6 -0.88 47.08 25.63
N LEU A 7 -0.90 46.75 26.92
CA LEU A 7 0.24 46.26 27.70
C LEU A 7 0.54 44.76 27.51
N ASN A 8 -0.31 44.03 26.77
CA ASN A 8 -0.21 42.58 26.58
C ASN A 8 0.48 42.14 25.28
N GLN A 9 0.86 43.06 24.38
CA GLN A 9 1.60 42.72 23.15
C GLN A 9 3.09 42.56 23.46
N SER A 10 3.70 41.49 22.96
CA SER A 10 5.14 41.26 23.09
C SER A 10 5.88 42.42 22.43
N PRO A 11 6.99 42.93 23.00
CA PRO A 11 7.75 43.99 22.34
C PRO A 11 8.31 43.55 20.97
N PHE A 12 8.39 42.24 20.69
CA PHE A 12 8.69 41.72 19.36
C PHE A 12 7.56 41.98 18.35
N ASP A 13 6.29 41.97 18.77
CA ASP A 13 5.15 42.29 17.91
C ASP A 13 5.22 43.75 17.42
N ARG A 14 5.89 44.63 18.17
CA ARG A 14 6.11 46.03 17.74
C ARG A 14 7.16 46.16 16.65
N ILE A 15 8.12 45.22 16.59
CA ILE A 15 9.23 45.24 15.63
C ILE A 15 8.88 44.41 14.38
N LEU A 16 8.17 43.30 14.58
CA LEU A 16 7.91 42.29 13.57
C LEU A 16 6.42 42.15 13.20
N GLY A 17 5.51 42.69 14.00
CA GLY A 17 4.07 42.62 13.76
C GLY A 17 3.56 43.68 12.80
N PHE A 18 2.24 43.67 12.63
CA PHE A 18 1.50 44.57 11.74
C PHE A 18 0.77 45.60 12.61
N PRO A 19 1.22 46.86 12.68
CA PRO A 19 0.70 47.85 13.64
C PRO A 19 -0.79 48.16 13.52
N ASP A 20 -1.36 47.91 12.34
CA ASP A 20 -2.77 48.09 12.00
C ASP A 20 -3.61 46.83 12.21
N ALA A 21 -3.01 45.71 12.63
CA ALA A 21 -3.76 44.51 12.97
C ALA A 21 -4.47 44.70 14.33
N PRO A 22 -5.81 44.52 14.38
CA PRO A 22 -6.56 44.60 15.64
C PRO A 22 -6.19 43.44 16.57
N ASP A 23 -6.69 43.46 17.80
CA ASP A 23 -6.39 42.40 18.76
C ASP A 23 -7.10 41.09 18.38
N ILE A 24 -6.34 39.99 18.25
CA ILE A 24 -6.89 38.73 17.76
C ILE A 24 -7.87 38.07 18.74
N GLU A 25 -7.74 38.32 20.04
CA GLU A 25 -8.61 37.71 21.05
C GLU A 25 -10.00 38.37 21.02
N THR A 26 -10.05 39.69 20.82
CA THR A 26 -11.28 40.48 20.89
C THR A 26 -11.91 40.81 19.54
N HIS A 27 -11.12 40.89 18.46
CA HIS A 27 -11.55 41.31 17.12
C HIS A 27 -11.01 40.36 16.04
N THR A 28 -11.15 39.05 16.24
CA THR A 28 -10.54 38.01 15.38
C THR A 28 -10.90 38.14 13.90
N ALA A 29 -12.14 38.50 13.57
CA ALA A 29 -12.60 38.62 12.17
C ALA A 29 -11.97 39.82 11.45
N ASP A 30 -11.88 40.96 12.12
CA ASP A 30 -11.19 42.15 11.59
C ASP A 30 -9.69 41.88 11.48
N TRP A 31 -9.12 41.16 12.47
CA TRP A 31 -7.72 40.73 12.44
C TRP A 31 -7.44 39.87 11.22
N TRP A 32 -8.28 38.87 10.94
CA TRP A 32 -8.10 38.01 9.77
C TRP A 32 -8.16 38.82 8.48
N THR A 33 -9.12 39.75 8.36
CA THR A 33 -9.26 40.62 7.19
C THR A 33 -8.01 41.48 6.96
N VAL A 34 -7.46 42.10 8.02
CA VAL A 34 -6.22 42.89 7.94
C VAL A 34 -5.02 42.01 7.57
N MET A 35 -4.91 40.83 8.17
CA MET A 35 -3.80 39.91 7.92
C MET A 35 -3.85 39.32 6.52
N ASP A 36 -5.03 39.06 5.96
CA ASP A 36 -5.18 38.62 4.57
C ASP A 36 -4.70 39.68 3.59
N ARG A 37 -5.02 40.96 3.83
CA ARG A 37 -4.50 42.07 3.01
C ARG A 37 -2.96 42.12 3.07
N HIS A 38 -2.37 42.00 4.26
CA HIS A 38 -0.90 41.95 4.41
C HIS A 38 -0.30 40.73 3.72
N THR A 39 -0.92 39.56 3.87
CA THR A 39 -0.48 38.32 3.22
C THR A 39 -0.53 38.48 1.70
N LYS A 40 -1.65 38.96 1.14
CA LYS A 40 -1.81 39.21 -0.30
C LYS A 40 -0.75 40.18 -0.83
N ALA A 41 -0.50 41.30 -0.13
CA ALA A 41 0.55 42.26 -0.52
C ALA A 41 1.96 41.64 -0.48
N ARG A 42 2.28 40.84 0.56
CA ARG A 42 3.55 40.13 0.67
C ARG A 42 3.72 39.09 -0.43
N TYR A 43 2.64 38.42 -0.83
CA TYR A 43 2.64 37.34 -1.80
C TYR A 43 2.37 37.76 -3.25
N ASP A 44 2.16 39.06 -3.52
CA ASP A 44 1.96 39.58 -4.87
C ASP A 44 3.22 39.36 -5.74
N PRO A 45 3.17 38.52 -6.80
CA PRO A 45 4.31 38.23 -7.68
C PRO A 45 4.93 39.49 -8.30
N LYS A 46 4.17 40.57 -8.45
CA LYS A 46 4.62 41.85 -9.03
C LYS A 46 5.30 42.77 -8.01
N ALA A 47 4.99 42.59 -6.72
CA ALA A 47 5.60 43.39 -5.66
C ALA A 47 7.03 42.92 -5.37
N PRO A 48 7.98 43.84 -5.07
CA PRO A 48 9.29 43.49 -4.56
C PRO A 48 9.18 42.56 -3.35
N LEU A 49 10.14 41.66 -3.19
CA LEU A 49 10.12 40.75 -2.04
C LEU A 49 10.23 41.56 -0.73
N PRO A 50 9.30 41.40 0.22
CA PRO A 50 9.31 42.16 1.47
C PRO A 50 10.58 41.84 2.27
N SER A 51 11.07 42.78 3.07
CA SER A 51 12.23 42.53 3.93
C SER A 51 11.96 41.35 4.88
N HIS A 52 12.97 40.49 5.04
CA HIS A 52 12.94 39.37 5.97
C HIS A 52 14.24 39.36 6.76
N HIS A 53 14.17 39.04 8.06
CA HIS A 53 15.33 39.13 8.95
C HIS A 53 16.51 38.27 8.46
N PHE A 54 16.23 37.07 7.94
CA PHE A 54 17.25 36.18 7.38
C PHE A 54 17.76 36.56 6.00
N ARG A 55 16.98 37.31 5.20
CA ARG A 55 17.38 37.57 3.81
C ARG A 55 18.54 38.56 3.80
N SER A 56 19.54 38.27 2.97
CA SER A 56 20.74 39.07 2.81
C SER A 56 21.68 39.11 4.02
N GLN A 57 21.47 38.26 5.03
CA GLN A 57 22.44 38.08 6.11
C GLN A 57 23.68 37.31 5.60
N SER A 58 24.86 37.67 6.12
CA SER A 58 26.10 36.93 5.83
C SER A 58 26.07 35.54 6.48
N ALA A 59 26.85 34.61 5.94
CA ALA A 59 26.99 33.28 6.54
C ALA A 59 27.48 33.34 8.01
N SER A 60 28.36 34.29 8.32
CA SER A 60 28.90 34.50 9.67
C SER A 60 27.80 34.75 10.71
N VAL A 61 26.74 35.50 10.37
CA VAL A 61 25.61 35.74 11.28
C VAL A 61 24.92 34.42 11.65
N PHE A 62 24.75 33.51 10.68
CA PHE A 62 24.18 32.19 10.96
C PHE A 62 25.14 31.31 11.76
N GLU A 63 26.44 31.35 11.49
CA GLU A 63 27.45 30.60 12.23
C GLU A 63 27.55 31.05 13.69
N GLU A 64 27.54 32.36 13.94
CA GLU A 64 27.56 32.96 15.29
C GLU A 64 26.30 32.61 16.09
N THR A 65 25.15 32.48 15.43
CA THR A 65 23.86 32.19 16.08
C THR A 65 23.54 30.69 16.18
N THR A 66 24.23 29.82 15.43
CA THR A 66 23.97 28.37 15.42
C THR A 66 25.00 27.61 16.27
N ASN A 67 24.87 27.73 17.58
CA ASN A 67 25.67 26.95 18.53
C ASN A 67 25.09 25.53 18.74
N GLU A 68 25.77 24.70 19.55
CA GLU A 68 25.34 23.32 19.82
C GLU A 68 23.92 23.21 20.39
N ASP A 69 23.49 24.15 21.24
CA ASP A 69 22.15 24.16 21.83
C ASP A 69 21.09 24.41 20.74
N VAL A 70 21.36 25.32 19.80
CA VAL A 70 20.48 25.59 18.65
C VAL A 70 20.42 24.40 17.70
N VAL A 71 21.55 23.72 17.44
CA VAL A 71 21.56 22.49 16.65
C VAL A 71 20.70 21.40 17.30
N LEU A 72 20.80 21.25 18.62
CA LEU A 72 19.99 20.32 19.40
C LEU A 72 18.48 20.67 19.31
N GLU A 73 18.13 21.95 19.40
CA GLU A 73 16.75 22.43 19.21
C GLU A 73 16.23 22.07 17.81
N PHE A 74 17.03 22.23 16.75
CA PHE A 74 16.63 21.83 15.39
C PHE A 74 16.37 20.32 15.28
N ILE A 75 17.26 19.50 15.82
CA ILE A 75 17.09 18.04 15.82
C ILE A 75 15.81 17.66 16.55
N HIS A 76 15.56 18.22 17.73
CA HIS A 76 14.37 17.91 18.51
C HIS A 76 13.10 18.40 17.84
N PHE A 77 13.09 19.62 17.31
CA PHE A 77 11.93 20.14 16.61
C PHE A 77 11.60 19.28 15.38
N ARG A 78 12.60 18.87 14.58
CA ARG A 78 12.39 17.92 13.48
C ARG A 78 11.75 16.61 13.95
N ARG A 79 12.23 16.05 15.06
CA ARG A 79 11.64 14.84 15.68
C ARG A 79 10.18 15.04 16.08
N PHE A 80 9.89 16.14 16.75
CA PHE A 80 8.53 16.49 17.18
C PHE A 80 7.60 16.71 16.00
N THR A 81 8.04 17.48 15.01
CA THR A 81 7.30 17.74 13.77
C THR A 81 6.95 16.43 13.08
N ALA A 82 7.92 15.54 12.85
CA ALA A 82 7.66 14.24 12.20
C ALA A 82 6.63 13.39 12.98
N THR A 83 6.76 13.32 14.31
CA THR A 83 5.79 12.58 15.15
C THR A 83 4.41 13.20 15.12
N ASN A 84 4.32 14.53 15.24
CA ASN A 84 3.05 15.24 15.23
C ASN A 84 2.38 15.12 13.87
N GLN A 85 3.15 15.16 12.77
CA GLN A 85 2.63 14.94 11.43
C GLN A 85 2.02 13.54 11.28
N LEU A 86 2.68 12.50 11.80
CA LEU A 86 2.08 11.16 11.83
C LEU A 86 0.75 11.15 12.59
N ARG A 87 0.73 11.66 13.82
CA ARG A 87 -0.48 11.69 14.66
C ARG A 87 -1.62 12.47 14.01
N ARG A 88 -1.32 13.64 13.44
CA ARG A 88 -2.30 14.47 12.74
C ARG A 88 -2.81 13.76 11.49
N SER A 89 -1.92 13.14 10.72
CA SER A 89 -2.28 12.38 9.53
C SER A 89 -3.21 11.22 9.86
N CYS A 90 -2.91 10.41 10.88
CA CYS A 90 -3.83 9.37 11.37
C CYS A 90 -5.19 9.97 11.74
N ARG A 91 -5.20 11.04 12.55
CA ARG A 91 -6.47 11.67 12.99
C ARG A 91 -7.29 12.23 11.82
N ILE A 92 -6.63 12.80 10.82
CA ILE A 92 -7.28 13.30 9.61
C ILE A 92 -7.86 12.13 8.80
N VAL A 93 -7.11 11.04 8.64
CA VAL A 93 -7.61 9.82 7.99
C VAL A 93 -8.85 9.29 8.73
N ASP A 94 -8.82 9.15 10.06
CA ASP A 94 -9.98 8.73 10.86
C ASP A 94 -11.21 9.61 10.60
N LEU A 95 -11.04 10.94 10.65
CA LEU A 95 -12.14 11.88 10.42
C LEU A 95 -12.75 11.74 9.03
N ILE A 96 -11.93 11.57 8.01
CA ILE A 96 -12.38 11.48 6.61
C ILE A 96 -13.02 10.12 6.34
N THR A 97 -12.38 9.03 6.77
CA THR A 97 -12.81 7.67 6.41
C THR A 97 -13.90 7.11 7.31
N GLU A 98 -13.89 7.44 8.61
CA GLU A 98 -14.83 6.89 9.59
C GLU A 98 -15.97 7.86 9.91
N GLU A 99 -15.69 9.16 9.98
CA GLU A 99 -16.67 10.14 10.46
C GLU A 99 -17.43 10.89 9.35
N ASP A 100 -17.18 10.57 8.07
CA ASP A 100 -17.74 11.26 6.88
C ASP A 100 -17.57 12.79 7.00
N PHE A 101 -16.40 13.22 7.52
CA PHE A 101 -16.16 14.61 7.88
C PHE A 101 -16.27 15.53 6.67
N GLU A 102 -15.77 15.15 5.50
CA GLU A 102 -15.79 15.98 4.29
C GLU A 102 -17.22 16.40 3.93
N LYS A 103 -18.14 15.44 3.87
CA LYS A 103 -19.54 15.70 3.55
C LYS A 103 -20.20 16.58 4.60
N LYS A 104 -19.96 16.30 5.89
CA LYS A 104 -20.52 17.09 6.99
C LYS A 104 -19.98 18.51 7.02
N TRP A 105 -18.70 18.68 6.69
CA TRP A 105 -18.02 19.97 6.61
C TRP A 105 -18.58 20.84 5.49
N LEU A 106 -18.73 20.26 4.28
CA LEU A 106 -19.30 20.96 3.12
C LEU A 106 -20.81 21.26 3.29
N ALA A 107 -21.49 20.57 4.21
CA ALA A 107 -22.89 20.83 4.55
C ALA A 107 -23.07 21.98 5.55
N LEU A 108 -22.01 22.44 6.22
CA LEU A 108 -22.06 23.61 7.11
C LEU A 108 -22.33 24.89 6.32
N SER A 109 -23.00 25.86 6.95
CA SER A 109 -23.11 27.19 6.36
C SER A 109 -21.75 27.90 6.32
N PRO A 110 -21.55 28.88 5.42
CA PRO A 110 -20.32 29.68 5.40
C PRO A 110 -20.01 30.34 6.76
N GLU A 111 -21.03 30.78 7.50
CA GLU A 111 -20.89 31.39 8.82
C GLU A 111 -20.43 30.38 9.88
N GLU A 112 -20.92 29.14 9.81
CA GLU A 112 -20.48 28.05 10.70
C GLU A 112 -19.03 27.64 10.40
N GLN A 113 -18.65 27.53 9.13
CA GLN A 113 -17.26 27.27 8.74
C GLN A 113 -16.34 28.41 9.22
N GLU A 114 -16.73 29.67 9.01
CA GLU A 114 -15.96 30.85 9.44
C GLU A 114 -15.78 30.88 10.96
N LYS A 115 -16.80 30.55 11.74
CA LYS A 115 -16.68 30.43 13.21
C LYS A 115 -15.55 29.49 13.61
N HIS A 116 -15.42 28.34 12.95
CA HIS A 116 -14.36 27.37 13.24
C HIS A 116 -12.98 27.87 12.77
N PHE A 117 -12.90 28.55 11.62
CA PHE A 117 -11.66 29.18 11.16
C PHE A 117 -11.15 30.26 12.11
N LEU A 118 -12.04 31.13 12.60
CA LEU A 118 -11.68 32.17 13.57
C LEU A 118 -11.16 31.57 14.88
N ALA A 119 -11.83 30.55 15.40
CA ALA A 119 -11.36 29.81 16.57
C ALA A 119 -9.99 29.14 16.33
N GLY A 120 -9.81 28.58 15.13
CA GLY A 120 -8.55 27.98 14.67
C GLY A 120 -7.39 28.98 14.66
N LEU A 121 -7.59 30.15 14.04
CA LEU A 121 -6.60 31.23 13.95
C LEU A 121 -6.24 31.80 15.33
N ARG A 122 -7.26 32.11 16.16
CA ARG A 122 -7.03 32.63 17.52
C ARG A 122 -6.15 31.69 18.32
N THR A 123 -6.46 30.39 18.27
CA THR A 123 -5.69 29.38 18.97
C THR A 123 -4.28 29.20 18.39
N ALA A 124 -4.13 29.21 17.06
CA ALA A 124 -2.83 29.05 16.41
C ALA A 124 -1.87 30.22 16.75
N GLU A 125 -2.36 31.45 16.69
CA GLU A 125 -1.56 32.65 17.01
C GLU A 125 -1.15 32.70 18.47
N LYS A 126 -2.09 32.40 19.40
CA LYS A 126 -1.78 32.31 20.83
C LYS A 126 -0.66 31.31 21.15
N ASN A 127 -0.53 30.27 20.33
CA ASN A 127 0.43 29.19 20.53
C ASN A 127 1.71 29.33 19.70
N THR A 128 1.83 30.39 18.90
CA THR A 128 3.00 30.59 18.04
C THR A 128 4.18 31.05 18.88
N THR A 129 5.15 30.17 19.08
CA THR A 129 6.34 30.42 19.92
C THR A 129 7.58 30.87 19.14
N TYR A 130 7.51 30.87 17.80
CA TYR A 130 8.67 31.07 16.92
C TYR A 130 8.52 32.28 15.99
N VAL A 131 8.08 33.42 16.54
CA VAL A 131 7.86 34.68 15.79
C VAL A 131 9.11 35.24 15.10
N MET A 132 10.31 34.79 15.48
CA MET A 132 11.55 35.17 14.79
C MET A 132 11.72 34.46 13.44
N PHE A 133 11.10 33.28 13.27
CA PHE A 133 11.26 32.47 12.05
C PHE A 133 10.15 32.71 11.03
N ILE A 134 8.95 33.08 11.50
CA ILE A 134 7.78 33.34 10.67
C ILE A 134 7.00 34.53 11.21
N ARG A 135 6.34 35.29 10.33
CA ARG A 135 5.37 36.35 10.68
C ARG A 135 3.95 35.78 10.82
N SER A 136 3.85 34.62 11.46
CA SER A 136 2.60 33.85 11.68
C SER A 136 1.73 33.76 10.42
N LYS A 137 0.43 34.13 10.51
CA LYS A 137 -0.51 34.12 9.37
C LYS A 137 -0.02 34.89 8.13
N ALA A 138 0.77 35.95 8.28
CA ALA A 138 1.22 36.76 7.14
C ALA A 138 2.19 36.04 6.20
N ASP A 139 2.78 34.92 6.64
CA ASP A 139 3.64 34.05 5.83
C ASP A 139 2.92 32.77 5.36
N CYS A 140 1.60 32.71 5.53
CA CYS A 140 0.77 31.54 5.23
C CYS A 140 -0.40 31.92 4.30
N PRO A 141 -0.14 32.18 3.00
CA PRO A 141 -1.19 32.49 2.01
C PRO A 141 -2.22 31.37 1.87
N GLU A 142 -1.85 30.12 2.17
CA GLU A 142 -2.76 28.96 2.18
C GLU A 142 -3.88 29.10 3.21
N LEU A 143 -3.73 30.00 4.18
CA LEU A 143 -4.72 30.28 5.22
C LEU A 143 -5.57 31.53 4.92
N ASN A 144 -5.37 32.18 3.77
CA ASN A 144 -6.22 33.31 3.39
C ASN A 144 -7.68 32.87 3.32
N ARG A 145 -8.60 33.76 3.69
CA ARG A 145 -10.05 33.50 3.73
C ARG A 145 -10.50 32.88 2.41
N ASP A 146 -10.21 33.53 1.30
CA ASP A 146 -10.60 33.06 -0.04
C ASP A 146 -10.00 31.68 -0.41
N GLU A 147 -8.86 31.31 0.16
CA GLU A 147 -8.24 30.01 -0.09
C GLU A 147 -8.90 28.91 0.72
N VAL A 148 -9.19 29.13 2.01
CA VAL A 148 -9.81 28.11 2.87
C VAL A 148 -11.32 27.98 2.68
N THR A 149 -12.01 29.05 2.24
CA THR A 149 -13.44 29.03 1.93
C THR A 149 -13.75 28.68 0.48
N ARG A 150 -12.74 28.51 -0.38
CA ARG A 150 -12.90 28.21 -1.81
C ARG A 150 -13.88 27.06 -2.02
N ASP A 151 -14.78 27.23 -2.99
CA ASP A 151 -15.81 26.27 -3.41
C ASP A 151 -16.66 25.74 -2.23
N GLY A 152 -17.04 26.62 -1.30
CA GLY A 152 -17.89 26.25 -0.16
C GLY A 152 -17.16 25.50 0.95
N GLY A 153 -15.86 25.77 1.12
CA GLY A 153 -15.01 25.14 2.14
C GLY A 153 -14.16 23.97 1.65
N GLN A 154 -14.20 23.65 0.35
CA GLN A 154 -13.32 22.65 -0.28
C GLN A 154 -11.84 23.01 -0.11
N GLY A 155 -11.50 24.29 -0.15
CA GLY A 155 -10.13 24.74 0.05
C GLY A 155 -9.51 24.33 1.39
N PHE A 156 -10.31 24.26 2.46
CA PHE A 156 -9.87 23.71 3.74
C PHE A 156 -9.63 22.19 3.67
N LEU A 157 -10.50 21.45 2.98
CA LEU A 157 -10.31 20.00 2.78
C LEU A 157 -9.04 19.72 1.95
N ASP A 158 -8.79 20.51 0.90
CA ASP A 158 -7.58 20.43 0.09
C ASP A 158 -6.31 20.66 0.94
N LEU A 159 -6.38 21.64 1.86
CA LEU A 159 -5.29 21.91 2.81
C LEU A 159 -5.09 20.76 3.79
N MET A 160 -6.18 20.19 4.30
CA MET A 160 -6.15 19.05 5.21
C MET A 160 -5.57 17.80 4.52
N HIS A 161 -5.95 17.52 3.28
CA HIS A 161 -5.36 16.45 2.46
C HIS A 161 -3.85 16.64 2.23
N GLN A 162 -3.36 17.88 2.20
CA GLN A 162 -1.92 18.13 2.11
C GLN A 162 -1.15 17.74 3.38
N LEU A 163 -1.82 17.54 4.51
CA LEU A 163 -1.20 17.10 5.76
C LEU A 163 -1.21 15.58 5.95
N VAL A 164 -1.93 14.86 5.09
CA VAL A 164 -1.96 13.39 5.11
C VAL A 164 -0.64 12.85 4.54
N LEU A 165 0.04 12.03 5.34
CA LEU A 165 1.24 11.31 4.97
C LEU A 165 0.89 10.12 4.07
N SER A 166 1.83 9.75 3.20
CA SER A 166 1.68 8.56 2.35
C SER A 166 1.79 7.22 3.10
N ASP A 167 2.26 7.28 4.34
CA ASP A 167 2.49 6.17 5.27
C ASP A 167 2.13 6.65 6.68
N ASN A 168 1.07 6.07 7.25
CA ASN A 168 0.56 6.37 8.59
C ASN A 168 0.99 5.34 9.63
N VAL A 169 1.83 4.39 9.26
CA VAL A 169 2.29 3.34 10.17
C VAL A 169 3.63 3.70 10.79
N ASN A 170 4.44 4.47 10.08
CA ASN A 170 5.78 4.85 10.52
C ASN A 170 5.95 6.35 10.58
N VAL A 171 6.69 6.82 11.58
CA VAL A 171 7.10 8.22 11.65
C VAL A 171 7.97 8.54 10.41
N PRO A 172 7.68 9.62 9.68
CA PRO A 172 8.49 9.96 8.51
C PRO A 172 9.91 10.29 8.94
N THR A 173 10.90 9.76 8.22
CA THR A 173 12.33 10.01 8.51
C THR A 173 12.72 11.47 8.28
N GLN A 174 11.91 12.21 7.53
CA GLN A 174 12.08 13.63 7.29
C GLN A 174 10.73 14.31 7.49
N PRO A 175 10.66 15.42 8.25
CA PRO A 175 9.45 16.22 8.34
C PRO A 175 8.90 16.62 6.96
N HIS A 176 7.58 16.50 6.79
CA HIS A 176 6.91 17.05 5.61
C HIS A 176 6.95 18.58 5.67
N VAL A 177 7.48 19.21 4.63
CA VAL A 177 7.54 20.67 4.52
C VAL A 177 6.61 21.12 3.40
N MET A 178 5.66 21.99 3.74
CA MET A 178 4.78 22.64 2.76
C MET A 178 5.54 23.72 2.01
N VAL A 179 6.03 23.36 0.83
CA VAL A 179 6.85 24.22 -0.01
C VAL A 179 6.02 25.38 -0.57
N ASN A 180 6.56 26.59 -0.44
CA ASN A 180 6.01 27.78 -1.10
C ASN A 180 7.16 28.58 -1.72
N SER A 181 7.20 28.61 -3.05
CA SER A 181 8.34 29.18 -3.80
C SER A 181 8.57 30.67 -3.52
N ARG A 182 7.51 31.43 -3.23
CA ARG A 182 7.63 32.84 -2.87
C ARG A 182 8.13 33.00 -1.44
N PHE A 183 7.65 32.18 -0.51
CA PHE A 183 8.20 32.16 0.85
C PHE A 183 9.70 31.86 0.85
N ASP A 184 10.12 30.83 0.12
CA ASP A 184 11.53 30.46 -0.02
C ASP A 184 12.37 31.64 -0.53
N LYS A 185 11.87 32.40 -1.53
CA LYS A 185 12.51 33.64 -2.00
C LYS A 185 12.52 34.75 -0.94
N MET A 186 11.44 34.91 -0.16
CA MET A 186 11.36 35.93 0.88
C MET A 186 12.41 35.72 1.97
N ILE A 187 12.62 34.47 2.40
CA ILE A 187 13.62 34.13 3.43
C ILE A 187 15.03 33.93 2.86
N GLY A 188 15.17 33.80 1.53
CA GLY A 188 16.44 33.56 0.86
C GLY A 188 16.90 32.10 0.88
N PHE A 189 15.97 31.15 0.99
CA PHE A 189 16.27 29.71 0.99
C PHE A 189 16.74 29.23 -0.38
N LYS A 190 17.78 28.41 -0.37
CA LYS A 190 18.32 27.67 -1.52
C LYS A 190 18.67 26.27 -1.07
N GLU A 191 18.29 25.26 -1.85
CA GLU A 191 18.53 23.86 -1.49
C GLU A 191 20.01 23.49 -1.55
N ASP A 192 20.75 24.12 -2.46
CA ASP A 192 22.18 23.96 -2.71
C ASP A 192 23.06 24.98 -1.93
N ASP A 193 22.57 25.48 -0.80
CA ASP A 193 23.29 26.47 -0.02
C ASP A 193 24.61 25.90 0.55
N PRO A 194 25.77 26.49 0.24
CA PRO A 194 27.06 25.97 0.71
C PRO A 194 27.27 26.15 2.22
N HIS A 195 26.52 27.04 2.88
CA HIS A 195 26.66 27.33 4.30
C HIS A 195 25.62 26.55 5.12
N LYS A 196 26.05 25.42 5.70
CA LYS A 196 25.18 24.51 6.45
C LYS A 196 24.38 25.16 7.58
N ALA A 197 24.97 26.12 8.31
CA ALA A 197 24.27 26.84 9.39
C ALA A 197 23.08 27.65 8.86
N ARG A 198 23.30 28.38 7.74
CA ARG A 198 22.24 29.12 7.05
C ARG A 198 21.17 28.17 6.51
N LEU A 199 21.59 27.08 5.85
CA LEU A 199 20.66 26.07 5.34
C LEU A 199 19.80 25.47 6.45
N ALA A 200 20.36 25.17 7.61
CA ALA A 200 19.65 24.60 8.76
C ALA A 200 18.60 25.58 9.31
N GLN A 201 18.99 26.84 9.55
CA GLN A 201 18.07 27.87 10.03
C GLN A 201 16.92 28.17 9.06
N LEU A 202 17.22 28.26 7.76
CA LEU A 202 16.19 28.51 6.75
C LEU A 202 15.28 27.29 6.56
N SER A 203 15.82 26.07 6.66
CA SER A 203 15.01 24.83 6.68
C SER A 203 14.08 24.80 7.89
N MET A 204 14.57 25.22 9.05
CA MET A 204 13.78 25.37 10.28
C MET A 204 12.63 26.36 10.08
N ALA A 205 12.87 27.51 9.42
CA ALA A 205 11.80 28.47 9.10
C ALA A 205 10.67 27.86 8.24
N ARG A 206 11.02 27.08 7.20
CA ARG A 206 10.03 26.38 6.36
C ARG A 206 9.22 25.35 7.14
N MET A 207 9.87 24.64 8.06
CA MET A 207 9.22 23.64 8.90
C MET A 207 8.31 24.28 9.95
N ILE A 208 8.73 25.37 10.61
CA ILE A 208 7.91 26.14 11.54
C ILE A 208 6.64 26.68 10.86
N ARG A 209 6.78 27.20 9.63
CA ARG A 209 5.64 27.60 8.80
C ARG A 209 4.67 26.45 8.55
N SER A 210 5.20 25.29 8.18
CA SER A 210 4.38 24.09 7.92
C SER A 210 3.66 23.62 9.19
N GLU A 211 4.34 23.66 10.34
CA GLU A 211 3.75 23.38 11.64
C GLU A 211 2.66 24.39 12.04
N TYR A 212 2.85 25.68 11.74
CA TYR A 212 1.83 26.70 11.97
C TYR A 212 0.55 26.39 11.17
N ILE A 213 0.69 26.07 9.88
CA ILE A 213 -0.44 25.67 9.01
C ILE A 213 -1.11 24.40 9.55
N ALA A 214 -0.33 23.38 9.92
CA ALA A 214 -0.87 22.14 10.48
C ALA A 214 -1.60 22.36 11.81
N ASN A 215 -1.07 23.22 12.69
CA ASN A 215 -1.71 23.59 13.94
C ASN A 215 -3.03 24.33 13.71
N PHE A 216 -3.08 25.25 12.74
CA PHE A 216 -4.34 25.89 12.34
C PHE A 216 -5.39 24.83 11.94
N VAL A 217 -5.05 23.90 11.05
CA VAL A 217 -5.98 22.84 10.62
C VAL A 217 -6.48 22.03 11.80
N MET A 218 -5.59 21.58 12.69
CA MET A 218 -6.00 20.82 13.88
C MET A 218 -6.88 21.64 14.82
N ASN A 219 -6.61 22.93 15.01
CA ASN A 219 -7.44 23.79 15.86
C ASN A 219 -8.84 24.02 15.27
N VAL A 220 -8.96 24.11 13.94
CA VAL A 220 -10.27 24.13 13.26
C VAL A 220 -11.02 22.82 13.51
N LEU A 221 -10.36 21.67 13.36
CA LEU A 221 -10.96 20.36 13.62
C LEU A 221 -11.38 20.19 15.09
N MET A 222 -10.57 20.66 16.03
CA MET A 222 -10.91 20.64 17.47
C MET A 222 -12.11 21.56 17.76
N SER A 223 -12.14 22.76 17.18
CA SER A 223 -13.28 23.66 17.27
C SER A 223 -14.56 23.03 16.72
N TYR A 224 -14.48 22.36 15.56
CA TYR A 224 -15.58 21.63 14.95
C TYR A 224 -16.11 20.51 15.87
N LYS A 225 -15.22 19.81 16.57
CA LYS A 225 -15.59 18.78 17.56
C LYS A 225 -16.01 19.33 18.93
N GLY A 226 -15.98 20.64 19.14
CA GLY A 226 -16.23 21.24 20.46
C GLY A 226 -15.17 20.89 21.51
N ILE A 227 -13.95 20.56 21.08
CA ILE A 227 -12.83 20.20 21.95
C ILE A 227 -11.93 21.43 22.13
N THR A 228 -11.61 21.75 23.38
CA THR A 228 -10.59 22.77 23.69
C THR A 228 -9.21 22.11 23.68
N PRO A 229 -8.25 22.59 22.87
CA PRO A 229 -6.91 22.03 22.86
C PRO A 229 -6.20 22.21 24.20
N GLU A 230 -5.64 21.12 24.72
CA GLU A 230 -4.61 21.20 25.74
C GLU A 230 -3.25 21.45 25.08
N ILE A 231 -2.73 22.67 25.27
CA ILE A 231 -1.47 23.06 24.65
C ILE A 231 -0.33 22.63 25.57
N THR A 232 0.37 21.59 25.16
CA THR A 232 1.61 21.19 25.82
C THR A 232 2.80 21.72 25.02
N VAL A 233 3.59 22.57 25.65
CA VAL A 233 4.86 23.05 25.07
C VAL A 233 5.99 22.19 25.61
N PHE A 234 6.85 21.67 24.73
CA PHE A 234 7.95 20.77 25.12
C PHE A 234 9.28 21.51 25.20
N THR A 235 10.09 21.18 26.22
CA THR A 235 11.50 21.58 26.32
C THR A 235 12.37 20.36 26.61
N THR A 236 13.64 20.42 26.26
CA THR A 236 14.62 19.36 26.54
C THR A 236 15.42 19.65 27.80
N GLU A 237 15.44 20.92 28.21
CA GLU A 237 16.17 21.38 29.37
C GLU A 237 15.45 22.54 30.07
N HIS A 238 15.58 22.59 31.39
CA HIS A 238 15.21 23.76 32.19
C HIS A 238 16.42 24.50 32.75
N SER A 239 17.56 23.80 32.86
CA SER A 239 18.73 24.21 33.65
C SER A 239 19.45 25.44 33.08
N LYS A 240 19.47 25.63 31.76
CA LYS A 240 20.21 26.74 31.11
C LYS A 240 19.43 28.05 30.95
N THR A 241 18.11 28.03 31.09
CA THR A 241 17.22 29.18 30.83
C THR A 241 17.74 30.51 31.38
N LYS A 242 18.12 30.54 32.67
CA LYS A 242 18.59 31.78 33.32
C LYS A 242 19.93 32.26 32.78
N SER A 243 20.82 31.34 32.43
CA SER A 243 22.14 31.65 31.86
C SER A 243 21.99 32.26 30.46
N THR A 244 21.22 31.60 29.60
CA THR A 244 20.93 32.08 28.24
C THR A 244 20.31 33.47 28.26
N LEU A 245 19.28 33.69 29.08
CA LEU A 245 18.64 35.01 29.21
C LEU A 245 19.57 36.10 29.76
N LYS A 246 20.53 35.72 30.61
CA LYS A 246 21.55 36.65 31.11
C LYS A 246 22.52 37.04 30.01
N ASN A 247 22.99 36.07 29.22
CA ASN A 247 23.96 36.30 28.14
C ASN A 247 23.40 37.20 27.02
N HIS A 248 22.09 37.16 26.79
CA HIS A 248 21.43 38.02 25.79
C HIS A 248 20.78 39.29 26.38
N SER A 249 21.01 39.60 27.65
CA SER A 249 20.32 40.70 28.35
C SER A 249 20.55 42.05 27.67
N GLU A 250 21.80 42.36 27.30
CA GLU A 250 22.14 43.63 26.65
C GLU A 250 21.46 43.78 25.28
N MET A 251 21.43 42.71 24.50
CA MET A 251 20.75 42.67 23.21
C MET A 251 19.25 42.97 23.38
N PHE A 252 18.58 42.32 24.34
CA PHE A 252 17.17 42.58 24.60
C PHE A 252 16.94 44.00 25.11
N GLU A 253 17.77 44.52 26.01
CA GLU A 253 17.65 45.90 26.51
C GLU A 253 17.84 46.93 25.39
N LYS A 254 18.75 46.68 24.44
CA LYS A 254 18.95 47.53 23.26
C LYS A 254 17.76 47.47 22.29
N MET A 255 17.18 46.30 22.07
CA MET A 255 16.09 46.14 21.09
C MET A 255 14.73 46.63 21.61
N MET A 256 14.39 46.35 22.86
CA MET A 256 13.05 46.62 23.40
C MET A 256 13.03 47.56 24.62
N GLY A 257 14.20 48.04 25.07
CA GLY A 257 14.32 48.88 26.25
C GLY A 257 14.35 48.07 27.55
N LYS A 258 14.87 48.70 28.61
CA LYS A 258 15.15 48.05 29.91
C LYS A 258 13.90 47.43 30.57
N THR A 259 12.80 48.17 30.61
CA THR A 259 11.55 47.73 31.25
C THR A 259 10.95 46.53 30.52
N ALA A 260 10.84 46.61 29.20
CA ALA A 260 10.26 45.54 28.39
C ALA A 260 11.15 44.29 28.37
N SER A 261 12.48 44.46 28.31
CA SER A 261 13.46 43.36 28.45
C SER A 261 13.32 42.64 29.79
N LYS A 262 13.15 43.37 30.89
CA LYS A 262 12.92 42.78 32.21
C LYS A 262 11.62 41.97 32.27
N GLN A 263 10.55 42.47 31.64
CA GLN A 263 9.27 41.77 31.57
C GLN A 263 9.38 40.50 30.71
N PHE A 264 9.92 40.62 29.50
CA PHE A 264 10.17 39.50 28.59
C PHE A 264 10.99 38.38 29.26
N LYS A 265 12.08 38.71 29.95
CA LYS A 265 12.89 37.73 30.69
C LYS A 265 12.08 37.00 31.77
N ARG A 266 11.18 37.69 32.49
CA ARG A 266 10.32 37.07 33.51
C ARG A 266 9.30 36.13 32.86
N ASP A 267 8.66 36.58 31.79
CA ASP A 267 7.66 35.79 31.07
C ASP A 267 8.28 34.57 30.42
N GLU A 268 9.47 34.70 29.84
CA GLU A 268 10.21 33.57 29.27
C GLU A 268 10.65 32.56 30.34
N VAL A 269 11.08 33.01 31.52
CA VAL A 269 11.35 32.12 32.67
C VAL A 269 10.08 31.40 33.11
N LYS A 270 8.94 32.10 33.16
CA LYS A 270 7.64 31.50 33.52
C LYS A 270 7.24 30.45 32.49
N ARG A 271 7.24 30.82 31.20
CA ARG A 271 6.93 29.94 30.07
C ARG A 271 7.81 28.69 30.08
N ARG A 272 9.13 28.83 30.23
CA ARG A 272 10.05 27.69 30.29
C ARG A 272 9.85 26.78 31.50
N LYS A 273 9.23 27.24 32.59
CA LYS A 273 8.84 26.37 33.72
C LYS A 273 7.56 25.58 33.43
N GLU A 274 6.66 26.13 32.62
CA GLU A 274 5.41 25.49 32.21
C GLU A 274 5.65 24.45 31.10
N MET A 275 6.73 24.62 30.32
CA MET A 275 7.16 23.64 29.32
C MET A 275 7.44 22.28 29.99
N LYS A 276 7.05 21.20 29.32
CA LYS A 276 7.22 19.84 29.83
C LYS A 276 8.46 19.19 29.23
N LEU A 277 9.19 18.45 30.07
CA LEU A 277 10.27 17.57 29.63
C LEU A 277 9.68 16.31 28.98
N HIS A 278 10.47 15.65 28.13
CA HIS A 278 10.03 14.44 27.44
C HIS A 278 11.17 13.43 27.28
N CYS A 279 10.77 12.18 27.01
CA CYS A 279 11.69 11.10 26.66
C CYS A 279 12.28 11.36 25.26
N GLN A 280 13.57 11.13 25.09
CA GLN A 280 14.25 11.23 23.80
C GLN A 280 13.66 10.23 22.81
N TYR A 281 13.51 8.97 23.24
CA TYR A 281 13.11 7.86 22.37
C TYR A 281 11.64 7.93 21.94
N CYS A 282 10.71 7.89 22.91
CA CYS A 282 9.27 7.74 22.65
C CYS A 282 8.47 9.05 22.77
N LEU A 283 9.14 10.18 23.08
CA LEU A 283 8.51 11.49 23.30
C LEU A 283 7.44 11.51 24.41
N LYS A 284 7.38 10.49 25.28
CA LYS A 284 6.52 10.50 26.47
C LYS A 284 6.87 11.69 27.35
N VAL A 285 5.85 12.43 27.79
CA VAL A 285 5.99 13.59 28.66
C VAL A 285 6.42 13.15 30.07
N GLU A 286 7.28 13.93 30.73
CA GLU A 286 7.71 13.64 32.10
C GLU A 286 6.56 13.94 33.06
N ASP A 287 6.04 12.89 33.68
CA ASP A 287 5.11 12.95 34.79
C ASP A 287 5.87 12.54 36.07
N LYS A 288 6.29 13.54 36.84
CA LYS A 288 7.09 13.34 38.06
C LYS A 288 6.32 12.63 39.16
N GLU A 289 5.00 12.77 39.17
CA GLU A 289 4.14 12.20 40.21
C GLU A 289 3.87 10.73 39.91
N LYS A 290 3.63 10.40 38.64
CA LYS A 290 3.29 9.04 38.22
C LYS A 290 4.50 8.16 37.91
N ASP A 291 5.45 8.67 37.13
CA ASP A 291 6.56 7.89 36.59
C ASP A 291 7.91 8.22 37.26
N GLY A 292 7.92 9.21 38.16
CA GLY A 292 9.14 9.75 38.74
C GLY A 292 9.94 10.62 37.75
N LYS A 293 11.15 11.01 38.15
CA LYS A 293 12.03 11.84 37.32
C LYS A 293 12.67 10.99 36.22
N MET A 294 12.64 11.45 34.98
CA MET A 294 13.32 10.76 33.87
C MET A 294 14.83 10.66 34.11
N THR A 295 15.39 9.53 33.72
CA THR A 295 16.84 9.31 33.77
C THR A 295 17.53 10.16 32.71
N VAL A 296 18.74 10.65 32.99
CA VAL A 296 19.53 11.46 32.06
C VAL A 296 20.80 10.70 31.68
N CYS A 297 21.16 10.72 30.40
CA CYS A 297 22.43 10.16 29.93
C CYS A 297 23.62 10.88 30.58
N SER A 298 24.40 10.18 31.40
CA SER A 298 25.53 10.76 32.17
C SER A 298 26.61 11.36 31.28
N ARG A 299 26.93 10.71 30.14
CA ARG A 299 27.93 11.20 29.17
C ARG A 299 27.49 12.45 28.43
N CYS A 300 26.21 12.58 28.09
CA CYS A 300 25.71 13.82 27.50
C CYS A 300 25.66 14.93 28.56
N LYS A 301 25.26 14.60 29.78
CA LYS A 301 25.21 15.55 30.88
C LYS A 301 26.59 16.14 31.20
N SER A 302 27.67 15.37 31.08
CA SER A 302 29.04 15.86 31.33
C SER A 302 29.52 16.93 30.33
N ILE A 303 28.92 16.99 29.14
CA ILE A 303 29.16 18.07 28.15
C ILE A 303 28.05 19.15 28.18
N GLY A 304 27.18 19.12 29.19
CA GLY A 304 26.10 20.09 29.34
C GLY A 304 24.87 19.83 28.46
N ARG A 305 24.70 18.61 27.93
CA ARG A 305 23.52 18.22 27.13
C ARG A 305 22.61 17.26 27.91
N GLU A 306 21.33 17.57 28.03
CA GLU A 306 20.36 16.74 28.76
C GLU A 306 19.55 15.84 27.81
N ILE A 307 19.99 14.59 27.65
CA ILE A 307 19.20 13.55 26.93
C ILE A 307 18.49 12.67 27.95
N ARG A 308 17.15 12.65 27.90
CA ARG A 308 16.27 12.08 28.92
C ARG A 308 15.56 10.82 28.45
N TYR A 309 15.35 9.87 29.35
CA TYR A 309 14.61 8.63 29.07
C TYR A 309 13.62 8.31 30.19
N CYS A 310 12.38 7.99 29.80
CA CYS A 310 11.33 7.58 30.75
C CYS A 310 11.56 6.17 31.32
N SER A 311 12.37 5.34 30.66
CA SER A 311 12.73 4.01 31.15
C SER A 311 14.10 3.58 30.63
N ARG A 312 14.68 2.55 31.25
CA ARG A 312 15.91 1.91 30.78
C ARG A 312 15.72 1.31 29.39
N ASP A 313 14.55 0.75 29.11
CA ASP A 313 14.24 0.15 27.80
C ASP A 313 14.27 1.18 26.68
N CYS A 314 13.70 2.37 26.91
CA CYS A 314 13.79 3.48 25.96
C CYS A 314 15.24 3.91 25.71
N GLN A 315 16.07 3.92 26.76
CA GLN A 315 17.50 4.21 26.61
C GLN A 315 18.23 3.13 25.81
N VAL A 316 17.93 1.86 26.04
CA VAL A 316 18.54 0.72 25.33
C VAL A 316 18.12 0.70 23.86
N ALA A 317 16.84 0.96 23.58
CA ALA A 317 16.32 1.01 22.21
C ALA A 317 16.93 2.18 21.41
N ASP A 318 17.03 3.36 22.02
CA ASP A 318 17.68 4.53 21.41
C ASP A 318 19.21 4.38 21.28
N TRP A 319 19.83 3.44 22.01
CA TRP A 319 21.29 3.33 22.11
C TRP A 319 22.00 3.14 20.77
N LYS A 320 21.41 2.35 19.85
CA LYS A 320 21.98 2.12 18.51
C LYS A 320 22.24 3.43 17.77
N GLN A 321 21.31 4.38 17.88
CA GLN A 321 21.42 5.72 17.29
C GLN A 321 22.23 6.66 18.19
N HIS A 322 21.87 6.75 19.46
CA HIS A 322 22.44 7.70 20.42
C HIS A 322 23.95 7.51 20.61
N LYS A 323 24.47 6.27 20.57
CA LYS A 323 25.90 5.98 20.75
C LYS A 323 26.79 6.74 19.77
N LYS A 324 26.30 7.06 18.57
CA LYS A 324 27.07 7.79 17.54
C LYS A 324 27.47 9.20 18.01
N GLU A 325 26.57 9.87 18.74
CA GLU A 325 26.69 11.25 19.22
C GLU A 325 26.85 11.38 20.75
N CYS A 326 26.71 10.29 21.50
CA CYS A 326 26.75 10.27 22.97
C CYS A 326 28.04 10.89 23.54
N GLY A 327 27.91 11.98 24.29
CA GLY A 327 29.04 12.68 24.92
C GLY A 327 29.98 13.39 23.94
N LYS A 328 29.55 13.61 22.69
CA LYS A 328 30.29 14.39 21.68
C LYS A 328 29.54 15.68 21.36
N PRO A 329 30.24 16.79 21.06
CA PRO A 329 29.60 17.98 20.50
C PRO A 329 28.82 17.66 19.22
N LEU A 330 27.66 18.28 19.03
CA LEU A 330 26.90 18.13 17.79
C LEU A 330 27.53 18.94 16.66
N ASP A 331 27.72 18.28 15.51
CA ASP A 331 28.00 18.98 14.26
C ASP A 331 26.70 19.50 13.64
N ILE A 332 26.78 20.62 12.93
CA ILE A 332 25.63 21.19 12.21
C ILE A 332 25.01 20.21 11.21
N SER A 333 25.79 19.27 10.66
CA SER A 333 25.26 18.25 9.76
C SER A 333 24.25 17.34 10.44
N SER A 334 24.31 17.18 11.78
CA SER A 334 23.33 16.43 12.55
C SER A 334 21.92 16.98 12.44
N ALA A 335 21.77 18.28 12.14
CA ALA A 335 20.47 18.91 11.90
C ALA A 335 19.76 18.37 10.63
N PHE A 336 20.46 17.65 9.75
CA PHE A 336 19.91 17.10 8.50
C PHE A 336 19.75 15.57 8.51
N ASN A 337 20.30 14.88 9.51
CA ASN A 337 20.19 13.43 9.63
C ASN A 337 18.72 12.99 9.69
N ASP A 338 18.44 11.75 9.26
CA ASP A 338 17.11 11.17 9.38
C ASP A 338 16.63 11.17 10.85
N VAL A 339 15.36 11.54 11.00
CA VAL A 339 14.61 11.38 12.24
C VAL A 339 14.37 9.90 12.46
N HIS A 340 14.78 9.41 13.62
CA HIS A 340 14.48 8.06 14.08
C HIS A 340 13.75 8.19 15.41
N ILE A 341 12.54 7.64 15.48
CA ILE A 341 11.67 7.71 16.65
C ILE A 341 11.02 6.35 16.80
N GLY A 342 11.52 5.57 17.74
CA GLY A 342 10.98 4.24 17.96
C GLY A 342 11.27 3.31 16.79
N ASP A 343 12.07 2.27 16.98
CA ASP A 343 11.91 1.13 16.10
C ASP A 343 10.51 0.56 16.40
N SER A 344 9.52 0.81 15.55
CA SER A 344 8.37 -0.11 15.45
C SER A 344 8.90 -1.38 14.79
N GLU A 345 9.81 -2.07 15.49
CA GLU A 345 10.55 -3.25 15.05
C GLU A 345 9.58 -4.40 14.69
N ASN A 346 8.28 -4.24 14.99
CA ASN A 346 7.22 -5.21 14.71
C ASN A 346 6.33 -4.86 13.51
N ASN A 347 6.30 -3.63 12.99
CA ASN A 347 5.51 -3.32 11.80
C ASN A 347 6.32 -3.55 10.54
N THR A 348 6.52 -4.83 10.19
CA THR A 348 7.02 -5.19 8.88
C THR A 348 6.01 -4.72 7.83
N LYS A 349 6.33 -3.61 7.14
CA LYS A 349 5.58 -3.16 5.98
C LYS A 349 5.31 -4.32 5.05
N ARG A 350 4.10 -4.35 4.49
CA ARG A 350 3.76 -5.40 3.53
C ARG A 350 4.64 -5.28 2.29
N PRO A 351 5.41 -6.32 1.93
CA PRO A 351 6.37 -6.24 0.83
C PRO A 351 5.70 -6.12 -0.54
N ASP A 352 4.39 -6.37 -0.64
CA ASP A 352 3.59 -6.20 -1.85
C ASP A 352 3.00 -4.79 -1.98
N ILE A 353 3.20 -3.88 -1.01
CA ILE A 353 2.74 -2.49 -1.08
C ILE A 353 3.95 -1.59 -1.42
N PRO A 354 3.97 -0.93 -2.59
CA PRO A 354 5.09 -0.08 -2.98
C PRO A 354 5.16 1.17 -2.11
N THR A 355 6.35 1.77 -2.02
CA THR A 355 6.49 3.13 -1.48
C THR A 355 5.81 4.13 -2.41
N CYS A 356 5.17 5.16 -1.83
CA CYS A 356 4.58 6.23 -2.61
C CYS A 356 5.69 7.01 -3.35
N PRO A 357 5.62 7.20 -4.67
CA PRO A 357 6.63 7.95 -5.40
C PRO A 357 6.70 9.43 -4.95
N PRO A 358 7.87 10.08 -5.04
CA PRO A 358 8.00 11.51 -4.76
C PRO A 358 7.01 12.32 -5.61
N GLY A 359 6.31 13.27 -4.98
CA GLY A 359 5.31 14.11 -5.64
C GLY A 359 3.95 13.46 -5.88
N HIS A 360 3.82 12.14 -5.71
CA HIS A 360 2.52 11.47 -5.68
C HIS A 360 1.96 11.50 -4.25
N ARG A 361 0.65 11.74 -4.12
CA ARG A 361 -0.08 11.71 -2.85
C ARG A 361 -1.20 10.69 -2.94
N ARG A 362 -1.30 9.84 -1.93
CA ARG A 362 -2.42 8.91 -1.74
C ARG A 362 -3.59 9.65 -1.11
N SER A 363 -4.81 9.27 -1.47
CA SER A 363 -5.99 9.75 -0.75
C SER A 363 -6.02 9.17 0.67
N PRO A 364 -6.71 9.83 1.62
CA PRO A 364 -6.95 9.28 2.95
C PRO A 364 -7.52 7.85 2.92
N HIS A 365 -8.43 7.57 1.99
CA HIS A 365 -9.03 6.24 1.82
C HIS A 365 -8.02 5.18 1.35
N VAL A 366 -7.09 5.53 0.47
CA VAL A 366 -6.00 4.60 0.08
C VAL A 366 -5.05 4.36 1.25
N VAL A 367 -4.74 5.39 2.05
CA VAL A 367 -3.92 5.23 3.26
C VAL A 367 -4.61 4.27 4.24
N ARG A 368 -5.91 4.44 4.47
CA ARG A 368 -6.73 3.53 5.28
C ARG A 368 -6.76 2.10 4.75
N LEU A 369 -6.93 1.93 3.43
CA LEU A 369 -6.86 0.60 2.80
C LEU A 369 -5.50 -0.06 3.05
N ILE A 370 -4.40 0.68 2.97
CA ILE A 370 -3.06 0.17 3.25
C ILE A 370 -2.95 -0.25 4.72
N GLU A 371 -3.45 0.54 5.66
CA GLU A 371 -3.49 0.18 7.09
C GLU A 371 -4.22 -1.16 7.29
N TYR A 372 -5.41 -1.36 6.72
CA TYR A 372 -6.14 -2.64 6.79
C TYR A 372 -5.38 -3.80 6.14
N LEU A 373 -4.71 -3.54 5.01
CA LEU A 373 -3.90 -4.56 4.36
C LEU A 373 -2.71 -4.95 5.22
N GLU A 374 -2.03 -4.01 5.88
CA GLU A 374 -0.90 -4.29 6.76
C GLU A 374 -1.30 -5.08 8.01
N LEU A 375 -2.51 -4.87 8.52
CA LEU A 375 -3.09 -5.71 9.57
C LEU A 375 -3.40 -7.15 9.11
N THR A 376 -3.47 -7.40 7.80
CA THR A 376 -3.87 -8.71 7.26
C THR A 376 -2.96 -9.21 6.12
N THR A 377 -2.02 -10.10 6.43
CA THR A 377 -1.07 -10.64 5.42
C THR A 377 -1.71 -11.52 4.34
N LYS A 378 -2.97 -11.92 4.51
CA LYS A 378 -3.67 -12.88 3.64
C LYS A 378 -4.53 -12.23 2.56
N HIS A 379 -4.96 -10.99 2.73
CA HIS A 379 -5.88 -10.32 1.79
C HIS A 379 -5.12 -9.52 0.73
N ASP A 380 -5.68 -9.49 -0.48
CA ASP A 380 -5.23 -8.69 -1.62
C ASP A 380 -5.88 -7.30 -1.64
N TYR A 381 -7.08 -7.21 -1.07
CA TYR A 381 -7.87 -5.98 -1.00
C TYR A 381 -8.86 -6.06 0.16
N VAL A 382 -9.45 -4.93 0.53
CA VAL A 382 -10.45 -4.83 1.61
C VAL A 382 -11.58 -3.94 1.11
N VAL A 383 -12.83 -4.40 1.25
CA VAL A 383 -14.02 -3.64 0.86
C VAL A 383 -14.81 -3.26 2.11
N GLU A 384 -15.15 -1.99 2.25
CA GLU A 384 -16.03 -1.51 3.33
C GLU A 384 -17.44 -2.08 3.11
N THR A 385 -17.97 -2.82 4.10
CA THR A 385 -19.35 -3.33 4.01
C THR A 385 -20.35 -2.21 4.23
N LYS A 386 -20.00 -1.27 5.12
CA LYS A 386 -20.72 -0.03 5.39
C LYS A 386 -19.71 1.12 5.46
N PRO A 387 -19.88 2.18 4.64
CA PRO A 387 -19.04 3.36 4.72
C PRO A 387 -19.02 3.93 6.15
N GLY A 388 -17.83 4.26 6.65
CA GLY A 388 -17.66 4.85 7.97
C GLY A 388 -17.69 3.86 9.14
N THR A 389 -17.60 2.55 8.89
CA THR A 389 -17.53 1.53 9.96
C THR A 389 -16.29 0.65 9.81
N ASP A 390 -15.82 0.08 10.92
CA ASP A 390 -14.73 -0.92 10.92
C ASP A 390 -15.14 -2.29 10.35
N ASP A 391 -16.38 -2.44 9.88
CA ASP A 391 -16.84 -3.66 9.24
C ASP A 391 -16.31 -3.73 7.81
N VAL A 392 -15.32 -4.60 7.62
CA VAL A 392 -14.60 -4.73 6.37
C VAL A 392 -14.57 -6.17 5.88
N PHE A 393 -14.76 -6.34 4.57
CA PHE A 393 -14.69 -7.62 3.89
C PHE A 393 -13.34 -7.77 3.19
N GLY A 394 -12.51 -8.68 3.69
CA GLY A 394 -11.21 -9.01 3.09
C GLY A 394 -11.36 -9.85 1.84
N ILE A 395 -10.79 -9.39 0.72
CA ILE A 395 -10.75 -10.13 -0.54
C ILE A 395 -9.40 -10.82 -0.69
N LYS A 396 -9.44 -12.11 -1.01
CA LYS A 396 -8.26 -12.94 -1.26
C LYS A 396 -8.42 -13.69 -2.57
N LEU A 397 -7.44 -13.55 -3.46
CA LEU A 397 -7.37 -14.31 -4.69
C LEU A 397 -6.60 -15.61 -4.44
N ASP A 398 -7.19 -16.73 -4.86
CA ASP A 398 -6.67 -18.08 -4.57
C ASP A 398 -5.79 -18.66 -5.68
N LYS A 399 -5.61 -17.95 -6.79
CA LYS A 399 -4.75 -18.35 -7.90
C LYS A 399 -3.58 -17.39 -8.04
N VAL A 400 -2.36 -17.93 -8.13
CA VAL A 400 -1.12 -17.13 -8.22
C VAL A 400 -1.19 -16.11 -9.36
N PRO A 401 -1.55 -16.46 -10.62
CA PRO A 401 -1.54 -15.46 -11.68
C PRO A 401 -2.57 -14.35 -11.47
N GLY A 402 -3.74 -14.69 -10.91
CA GLY A 402 -4.77 -13.71 -10.57
C GLY A 402 -4.32 -12.74 -9.47
N ALA A 403 -3.73 -13.27 -8.40
CA ALA A 403 -3.17 -12.46 -7.32
C ALA A 403 -2.04 -11.55 -7.81
N VAL A 404 -1.14 -12.07 -8.65
CA VAL A 404 -0.04 -11.29 -9.24
C VAL A 404 -0.58 -10.14 -10.10
N ALA A 405 -1.51 -10.43 -11.00
CA ALA A 405 -2.11 -9.39 -11.84
C ALA A 405 -2.87 -8.34 -11.03
N PHE A 406 -3.64 -8.77 -10.03
CA PHE A 406 -4.40 -7.85 -9.19
C PHE A 406 -3.50 -6.96 -8.33
N ILE A 407 -2.50 -7.53 -7.64
CA ILE A 407 -1.54 -6.76 -6.85
C ILE A 407 -0.81 -5.75 -7.75
N HIS A 408 -0.42 -6.15 -8.97
CA HIS A 408 0.21 -5.23 -9.91
C HIS A 408 -0.69 -4.03 -10.22
N MET A 409 -1.94 -4.30 -10.62
CA MET A 409 -2.90 -3.24 -10.97
C MET A 409 -3.22 -2.33 -9.78
N ARG A 410 -3.45 -2.89 -8.60
CA ARG A 410 -3.63 -2.14 -7.35
C ARG A 410 -2.41 -1.25 -7.07
N ASN A 411 -1.20 -1.80 -7.19
CA ASN A 411 0.04 -1.08 -6.92
C ASN A 411 0.30 0.03 -7.94
N MET A 412 -0.10 -0.14 -9.20
CA MET A 412 -0.11 0.96 -10.16
C MET A 412 -1.01 2.09 -9.66
N LEU A 413 -2.22 1.79 -9.20
CA LEU A 413 -3.13 2.82 -8.67
C LEU A 413 -2.61 3.49 -7.39
N PHE A 414 -1.80 2.80 -6.58
CA PHE A 414 -1.15 3.36 -5.38
C PHE A 414 0.03 4.29 -5.67
N THR A 415 0.49 4.34 -6.92
CA THR A 415 1.76 4.98 -7.29
C THR A 415 1.67 5.90 -8.50
N THR A 416 0.64 5.79 -9.32
CA THR A 416 0.49 6.60 -10.53
C THR A 416 -0.95 6.99 -10.81
N SER A 417 -1.12 8.21 -11.32
CA SER A 417 -2.35 8.71 -11.94
C SER A 417 -2.21 8.86 -13.47
N GLY A 418 -1.09 8.39 -14.02
CA GLY A 418 -0.69 8.54 -15.42
C GLY A 418 -1.36 7.54 -16.38
N PRO A 419 -0.85 7.43 -17.62
CA PRO A 419 -1.42 6.58 -18.65
C PRO A 419 -1.60 5.13 -18.19
N GLY A 420 -2.75 4.54 -18.49
CA GLY A 420 -3.09 3.16 -18.12
C GLY A 420 -3.70 2.98 -16.73
N ALA A 421 -3.73 4.03 -15.89
CA ALA A 421 -4.39 3.97 -14.59
C ALA A 421 -5.89 3.67 -14.71
N GLU A 422 -6.59 4.19 -15.73
CA GLU A 422 -8.00 3.88 -15.96
C GLU A 422 -8.24 2.41 -16.35
N GLY A 423 -7.29 1.80 -17.07
CA GLY A 423 -7.31 0.37 -17.39
C GLY A 423 -7.02 -0.49 -16.15
N ALA A 424 -6.06 -0.10 -15.32
CA ALA A 424 -5.79 -0.75 -14.05
C ALA A 424 -6.99 -0.66 -13.10
N LEU A 425 -7.63 0.51 -13.00
CA LEU A 425 -8.85 0.71 -12.21
C LEU A 425 -10.01 -0.14 -12.73
N LEU A 426 -10.19 -0.22 -14.05
CA LEU A 426 -11.20 -1.09 -14.66
C LEU A 426 -10.95 -2.56 -14.32
N TYR A 427 -9.70 -3.03 -14.39
CA TYR A 427 -9.33 -4.40 -14.01
C TYR A 427 -9.65 -4.68 -12.53
N VAL A 428 -9.20 -3.81 -11.62
CA VAL A 428 -9.48 -3.93 -10.18
C VAL A 428 -10.99 -3.96 -9.94
N TYR A 429 -11.73 -3.02 -10.53
CA TYR A 429 -13.19 -2.96 -10.42
C TYR A 429 -13.87 -4.27 -10.86
N ARG A 430 -13.49 -4.82 -12.02
CA ARG A 430 -14.05 -6.08 -12.53
C ARG A 430 -13.72 -7.28 -11.64
N VAL A 431 -12.52 -7.34 -11.05
CA VAL A 431 -12.19 -8.38 -10.07
C VAL A 431 -13.07 -8.24 -8.84
N LEU A 432 -13.19 -7.03 -8.28
CA LEU A 432 -14.00 -6.77 -7.08
C LEU A 432 -15.49 -7.09 -7.31
N GLN A 433 -16.04 -6.80 -8.49
CA GLN A 433 -17.42 -7.16 -8.85
C GLN A 433 -17.69 -8.68 -8.75
N THR A 434 -16.71 -9.52 -9.09
CA THR A 434 -16.87 -10.98 -9.00
C THR A 434 -16.78 -11.52 -7.58
N GLN A 435 -16.18 -10.75 -6.66
CA GLN A 435 -15.98 -11.15 -5.27
C GLN A 435 -17.03 -10.51 -4.32
N GLY A 436 -17.67 -9.42 -4.75
CA GLY A 436 -18.47 -8.51 -3.93
C GLY A 436 -19.88 -8.97 -3.54
N GLY A 437 -20.10 -10.28 -3.31
CA GLY A 437 -21.41 -10.81 -2.93
C GLY A 437 -22.01 -10.19 -1.66
N VAL A 438 -21.18 -9.55 -0.82
CA VAL A 438 -21.59 -9.02 0.50
C VAL A 438 -21.88 -7.52 0.50
N SER A 439 -21.13 -6.69 -0.24
CA SER A 439 -21.23 -5.22 -0.16
C SER A 439 -22.05 -4.56 -1.28
N GLY A 440 -22.42 -5.32 -2.32
CA GLY A 440 -23.16 -4.80 -3.47
C GLY A 440 -22.31 -3.92 -4.40
N GLU A 441 -22.69 -3.88 -5.68
CA GLU A 441 -21.91 -3.19 -6.73
C GLU A 441 -21.71 -1.70 -6.44
N ARG A 442 -22.75 -1.01 -5.95
CA ARG A 442 -22.68 0.43 -5.65
C ARG A 442 -21.66 0.76 -4.56
N SER A 443 -21.55 -0.06 -3.50
CA SER A 443 -20.56 0.17 -2.44
C SER A 443 -19.13 0.12 -2.98
N VAL A 444 -18.84 -0.87 -3.84
CA VAL A 444 -17.53 -0.99 -4.50
C VAL A 444 -17.24 0.22 -5.38
N GLN A 445 -18.22 0.70 -6.17
CA GLN A 445 -18.04 1.90 -6.98
C GLN A 445 -17.74 3.14 -6.13
N ASP A 446 -18.50 3.34 -5.05
CA ASP A 446 -18.36 4.48 -4.17
C ASP A 446 -17.00 4.45 -3.46
N GLN A 447 -16.55 3.28 -2.97
CA GLN A 447 -15.24 3.12 -2.36
C GLN A 447 -14.11 3.41 -3.36
N LEU A 448 -14.15 2.85 -4.57
CA LEU A 448 -13.12 3.12 -5.59
C LEU A 448 -13.07 4.60 -6.01
N LYS A 449 -14.23 5.27 -6.05
CA LYS A 449 -14.32 6.72 -6.33
C LYS A 449 -13.64 7.53 -5.21
N ARG A 450 -13.85 7.17 -3.94
CA ARG A 450 -13.19 7.80 -2.78
C ARG A 450 -11.69 7.53 -2.74
N GLU A 451 -11.27 6.31 -3.05
CA GLU A 451 -9.86 5.91 -3.06
C GLU A 451 -9.05 6.60 -4.14
N TYR A 452 -9.53 6.60 -5.39
CA TYR A 452 -8.72 7.04 -6.54
C TYR A 452 -9.19 8.37 -7.16
N GLY A 453 -10.23 8.97 -6.58
CA GLY A 453 -10.77 10.25 -6.99
C GLY A 453 -11.74 10.16 -8.18
N GLU A 454 -12.68 11.10 -8.21
CA GLU A 454 -13.67 11.24 -9.28
C GLU A 454 -13.07 11.42 -10.69
N PRO A 455 -11.98 12.18 -10.90
CA PRO A 455 -11.39 12.31 -12.23
C PRO A 455 -10.94 10.98 -12.84
N LEU A 456 -10.29 10.10 -12.06
CA LEU A 456 -9.85 8.79 -12.57
C LEU A 456 -11.05 7.86 -12.78
N TRP A 457 -12.00 7.88 -11.84
CA TRP A 457 -13.26 7.14 -11.98
C TRP A 457 -13.99 7.48 -13.28
N ASN A 458 -14.11 8.78 -13.59
CA ASN A 458 -14.77 9.26 -14.80
C ASN A 458 -14.04 8.84 -16.08
N ARG A 459 -12.69 8.83 -16.07
CA ARG A 459 -11.90 8.29 -17.20
C ARG A 459 -12.13 6.79 -17.39
N MET A 460 -12.20 6.02 -16.31
CA MET A 460 -12.52 4.60 -16.35
C MET A 460 -13.94 4.34 -16.89
N GLN A 461 -14.94 5.13 -16.45
CA GLN A 461 -16.31 5.04 -16.98
C GLN A 461 -16.37 5.41 -18.47
N ALA A 462 -15.60 6.41 -18.91
CA ALA A 462 -15.48 6.74 -20.33
C ALA A 462 -14.87 5.59 -21.14
N LEU A 463 -13.87 4.88 -20.58
CA LEU A 463 -13.31 3.66 -21.19
C LEU A 463 -14.36 2.55 -21.31
N VAL A 464 -15.18 2.32 -20.29
CA VAL A 464 -16.28 1.34 -20.34
C VAL A 464 -17.30 1.70 -21.41
N LYS A 465 -17.67 2.98 -21.54
CA LYS A 465 -18.63 3.46 -22.55
C LYS A 465 -18.16 3.28 -23.99
N ARG A 466 -16.84 3.35 -24.23
CA ARG A 466 -16.25 3.10 -25.57
C ARG A 466 -16.36 1.63 -26.00
N GLY A 467 -16.54 0.71 -25.05
CA GLY A 467 -16.58 -0.73 -25.31
C GLY A 467 -15.19 -1.35 -25.52
N PRO A 468 -15.11 -2.68 -25.62
CA PRO A 468 -13.85 -3.41 -25.85
C PRO A 468 -13.30 -3.21 -27.28
N PRO A 469 -11.98 -3.38 -27.50
CA PRO A 469 -10.98 -3.86 -26.54
C PRO A 469 -10.54 -2.76 -25.56
N PHE A 470 -10.49 -3.09 -24.27
CA PHE A 470 -9.99 -2.18 -23.25
C PHE A 470 -8.46 -2.19 -23.23
N SER A 471 -7.85 -1.00 -23.15
CA SER A 471 -6.40 -0.87 -23.00
C SER A 471 -5.99 -1.13 -21.54
N ILE A 472 -5.79 -2.41 -21.20
CA ILE A 472 -5.32 -2.83 -19.88
C ILE A 472 -3.79 -2.95 -19.89
N PRO A 473 -3.05 -2.37 -18.92
CA PRO A 473 -1.60 -2.52 -18.85
C PRO A 473 -1.18 -3.99 -18.82
N GLU A 474 -0.14 -4.38 -19.56
CA GLU A 474 0.42 -5.73 -19.45
C GLU A 474 1.26 -5.83 -18.16
N VAL A 475 1.26 -7.01 -17.54
CA VAL A 475 2.12 -7.28 -16.36
C VAL A 475 3.43 -7.87 -16.84
N SER A 476 4.51 -7.09 -16.75
CA SER A 476 5.83 -7.51 -17.22
C SER A 476 6.40 -8.66 -16.38
N ARG A 477 7.35 -9.42 -16.93
CA ARG A 477 8.03 -10.50 -16.19
C ARG A 477 8.73 -9.97 -14.93
N LYS A 478 9.34 -8.78 -15.02
CA LYS A 478 10.01 -8.13 -13.89
C LYS A 478 9.02 -7.86 -12.75
N ASP A 479 7.81 -7.39 -13.07
CA ASP A 479 6.79 -7.11 -12.06
C ASP A 479 6.22 -8.40 -11.46
N VAL A 480 6.03 -9.45 -12.27
CA VAL A 480 5.67 -10.79 -11.79
C VAL A 480 6.69 -11.29 -10.76
N ASP A 481 7.99 -11.17 -11.06
CA ASP A 481 9.08 -11.59 -10.18
C ASP A 481 9.07 -10.83 -8.84
N VAL A 482 8.88 -9.51 -8.87
CA VAL A 482 8.77 -8.67 -7.67
C VAL A 482 7.58 -9.10 -6.81
N ILE A 483 6.42 -9.32 -7.41
CA ILE A 483 5.21 -9.68 -6.67
C ILE A 483 5.28 -11.10 -6.13
N ILE A 484 5.83 -12.07 -6.89
CA ILE A 484 6.05 -13.43 -6.38
C ILE A 484 7.00 -13.43 -5.19
N LYS A 485 8.06 -12.61 -5.21
CA LYS A 485 8.95 -12.43 -4.06
C LYS A 485 8.18 -11.94 -2.84
N ALA A 486 7.31 -10.95 -3.01
CA ALA A 486 6.46 -10.43 -1.94
C ALA A 486 5.46 -11.48 -1.41
N LEU A 487 4.79 -12.22 -2.31
CA LEU A 487 3.86 -13.30 -1.93
C LEU A 487 4.55 -14.40 -1.11
N ARG A 488 5.80 -14.75 -1.43
CA ARG A 488 6.61 -15.68 -0.63
C ARG A 488 6.92 -15.16 0.77
N GLN A 489 7.29 -13.87 0.89
CA GLN A 489 7.55 -13.24 2.18
C GLN A 489 6.28 -13.20 3.06
N LEU A 490 5.12 -13.00 2.43
CA LEU A 490 3.80 -13.10 3.06
C LEU A 490 3.36 -14.55 3.35
N LYS A 491 4.18 -15.56 3.03
CA LYS A 491 3.87 -16.99 3.15
C LYS A 491 2.59 -17.39 2.40
N ARG A 492 2.31 -16.73 1.27
CA ARG A 492 1.20 -17.08 0.36
C ARG A 492 1.69 -18.00 -0.75
N PHE A 493 0.83 -18.94 -1.14
CA PHE A 493 1.08 -19.89 -2.22
C PHE A 493 2.38 -20.72 -2.06
N THR A 494 2.75 -21.04 -0.82
CA THR A 494 4.03 -21.70 -0.50
C THR A 494 4.25 -22.99 -1.30
N GLN A 495 3.20 -23.76 -1.56
CA GLN A 495 3.30 -25.00 -2.34
C GLN A 495 3.50 -24.71 -3.83
N GLN A 496 2.66 -23.84 -4.41
CA GLN A 496 2.70 -23.50 -5.84
C GLN A 496 3.99 -22.76 -6.22
N LEU A 497 4.51 -21.95 -5.31
CA LEU A 497 5.72 -21.16 -5.51
C LEU A 497 6.99 -21.88 -5.05
N ARG A 498 6.95 -23.15 -4.60
CA ARG A 498 8.15 -23.82 -4.05
C ARG A 498 9.24 -24.06 -5.10
N SER A 499 8.86 -24.47 -6.31
CA SER A 499 9.76 -24.77 -7.42
C SER A 499 10.18 -23.54 -8.23
N TYR A 500 9.52 -22.41 -8.00
CA TYR A 500 9.75 -21.22 -8.80
C TYR A 500 11.14 -20.63 -8.57
N THR A 501 11.82 -20.19 -9.62
CA THR A 501 13.08 -19.43 -9.47
C THR A 501 12.93 -18.06 -10.11
N ILE A 502 13.06 -17.02 -9.28
CA ILE A 502 12.91 -15.62 -9.71
C ILE A 502 13.91 -15.33 -10.83
N GLY A 503 13.44 -14.71 -11.91
CA GLY A 503 14.25 -14.36 -13.09
C GLY A 503 14.66 -15.50 -14.03
N LEU A 504 14.25 -16.76 -13.77
CA LEU A 504 14.54 -17.91 -14.64
C LEU A 504 13.28 -18.47 -15.32
N GLY A 505 13.50 -19.27 -16.38
CA GLY A 505 12.46 -19.99 -17.11
C GLY A 505 11.91 -19.25 -18.35
N PRO A 506 11.29 -19.96 -19.30
CA PRO A 506 10.66 -19.36 -20.47
C PRO A 506 9.48 -18.47 -20.06
N ILE A 507 9.27 -17.37 -20.78
CA ILE A 507 8.12 -16.48 -20.57
C ILE A 507 6.93 -16.99 -21.38
N ALA A 508 5.81 -17.24 -20.72
CA ALA A 508 4.51 -17.52 -21.33
C ALA A 508 3.60 -16.28 -21.19
N LYS A 509 2.90 -15.93 -22.27
CA LYS A 509 1.86 -14.89 -22.22
C LYS A 509 0.55 -15.52 -21.77
N LEU A 510 0.09 -15.15 -20.58
CA LEU A 510 -1.18 -15.61 -20.03
C LEU A 510 -2.22 -14.50 -20.11
N GLY A 511 -3.30 -14.72 -20.86
CA GLY A 511 -4.47 -13.84 -20.86
C GLY A 511 -5.40 -14.20 -19.71
N LEU A 512 -5.58 -13.29 -18.75
CA LEU A 512 -6.52 -13.45 -17.65
C LEU A 512 -7.74 -12.59 -17.91
N GLN A 513 -8.89 -13.24 -18.09
CA GLN A 513 -10.18 -12.56 -18.25
C GLN A 513 -10.89 -12.41 -16.91
N VAL A 514 -11.40 -11.22 -16.62
CA VAL A 514 -12.07 -10.87 -15.35
C VAL A 514 -13.41 -10.16 -15.59
N GLY A 515 -14.22 -10.09 -14.54
CA GLY A 515 -15.54 -9.46 -14.55
C GLY A 515 -16.68 -10.42 -14.88
N PRO A 516 -17.94 -10.05 -14.55
CA PRO A 516 -19.10 -10.91 -14.78
C PRO A 516 -19.27 -11.34 -16.25
N LYS A 517 -18.88 -10.46 -17.19
CA LYS A 517 -18.95 -10.73 -18.63
C LYS A 517 -17.65 -11.31 -19.20
N LYS A 518 -16.57 -11.40 -18.41
CA LYS A 518 -15.21 -11.72 -18.87
C LYS A 518 -14.74 -10.77 -20.00
N ASP A 519 -15.13 -9.50 -19.90
CA ASP A 519 -14.94 -8.47 -20.92
C ASP A 519 -13.60 -7.74 -20.81
N VAL A 520 -12.89 -7.91 -19.68
CA VAL A 520 -11.57 -7.32 -19.43
C VAL A 520 -10.52 -8.42 -19.43
N CYS A 521 -9.49 -8.27 -20.26
CA CYS A 521 -8.38 -9.21 -20.37
C CYS A 521 -7.06 -8.49 -20.01
N VAL A 522 -6.29 -9.03 -19.07
CA VAL A 522 -4.91 -8.61 -18.82
C VAL A 522 -3.95 -9.66 -19.34
N ILE A 523 -2.89 -9.23 -20.02
CA ILE A 523 -1.79 -10.11 -20.42
C ILE A 523 -0.73 -10.09 -19.32
N VAL A 524 -0.39 -11.27 -18.81
CA VAL A 524 0.63 -11.47 -17.79
C VAL A 524 1.78 -12.26 -18.40
N HIS A 525 3.00 -11.72 -18.32
CA HIS A 525 4.22 -12.38 -18.79
C HIS A 525 4.75 -13.33 -17.70
N PHE A 526 4.05 -14.45 -17.56
CA PHE A 526 4.25 -15.41 -16.49
C PHE A 526 5.37 -16.42 -16.84
N PRO A 527 6.13 -16.90 -15.85
CA PRO A 527 7.04 -18.03 -16.01
C PRO A 527 6.28 -19.29 -16.43
N GLY A 528 6.70 -19.94 -17.51
CA GLY A 528 6.09 -21.18 -17.98
C GLY A 528 6.12 -22.32 -16.95
N ASP A 529 7.17 -22.34 -16.11
CA ASP A 529 7.37 -23.30 -15.01
C ASP A 529 6.56 -22.98 -13.74
N ALA A 530 6.05 -21.74 -13.61
CA ALA A 530 5.19 -21.33 -12.50
C ALA A 530 3.70 -21.35 -12.83
N MET A 531 3.35 -21.63 -14.10
CA MET A 531 1.96 -21.83 -14.49
C MET A 531 1.37 -22.94 -13.62
N PRO A 532 0.18 -22.73 -13.02
CA PRO A 532 -0.47 -23.82 -12.31
C PRO A 532 -0.56 -25.00 -13.29
N PRO A 533 -0.15 -26.22 -12.88
CA PRO A 533 -0.28 -27.36 -13.75
C PRO A 533 -1.74 -27.41 -14.21
N PRO A 534 -2.01 -27.74 -15.49
CA PRO A 534 -3.37 -27.67 -16.05
C PRO A 534 -4.35 -28.62 -15.35
N CYS A 535 -3.90 -29.35 -14.33
CA CYS A 535 -4.57 -30.40 -13.62
C CYS A 535 -4.44 -30.28 -12.09
N ILE A 536 -5.46 -30.77 -11.39
CA ILE A 536 -5.50 -30.97 -9.94
C ILE A 536 -5.47 -32.47 -9.66
N LEU A 537 -4.75 -32.87 -8.60
CA LEU A 537 -4.84 -34.20 -8.00
C LEU A 537 -5.50 -34.07 -6.64
N VAL A 538 -6.61 -34.77 -6.44
CA VAL A 538 -7.34 -34.81 -5.18
C VAL A 538 -7.35 -36.25 -4.65
N PRO A 539 -6.88 -36.51 -3.43
CA PRO A 539 -7.04 -37.83 -2.83
C PRO A 539 -8.51 -38.25 -2.80
N ILE A 540 -8.80 -39.44 -3.28
CA ILE A 540 -10.14 -40.04 -3.21
C ILE A 540 -10.21 -40.77 -1.87
N PRO A 541 -11.11 -40.36 -0.96
CA PRO A 541 -11.37 -41.12 0.26
C PRO A 541 -11.82 -42.51 -0.17
N ASN A 542 -11.22 -43.56 0.38
CA ASN A 542 -11.45 -44.96 0.00
C ASN A 542 -12.96 -45.20 -0.19
N PRO A 543 -13.47 -45.25 -1.43
CA PRO A 543 -14.91 -45.16 -1.63
C PRO A 543 -15.46 -46.54 -1.30
N ALA A 544 -16.24 -46.63 -0.22
CA ALA A 544 -17.14 -47.77 -0.08
C ALA A 544 -17.96 -47.84 -1.39
N PRO A 545 -18.08 -49.01 -2.03
CA PRO A 545 -18.73 -49.15 -3.33
C PRO A 545 -20.17 -48.65 -3.23
N ARG A 546 -20.40 -47.42 -3.66
CA ARG A 546 -21.73 -46.85 -3.80
C ARG A 546 -22.16 -47.08 -5.24
N VAL A 547 -23.29 -47.75 -5.41
CA VAL A 547 -23.91 -47.91 -6.73
C VAL A 547 -24.16 -46.50 -7.29
N PRO A 548 -23.68 -46.19 -8.51
CA PRO A 548 -23.95 -44.91 -9.15
C PRO A 548 -25.45 -44.60 -9.16
N SER A 549 -25.83 -43.33 -9.04
CA SER A 549 -27.25 -42.97 -9.21
C SER A 549 -27.67 -43.35 -10.64
N ARG A 550 -28.87 -43.91 -10.81
CA ARG A 550 -29.40 -44.34 -12.12
C ARG A 550 -29.43 -43.24 -13.20
N ASN A 551 -29.24 -41.98 -12.80
CA ASN A 551 -29.31 -40.80 -13.66
C ASN A 551 -27.97 -40.05 -13.76
N ALA A 552 -26.85 -40.71 -13.46
CA ALA A 552 -25.56 -40.06 -13.52
C ALA A 552 -25.13 -39.83 -14.98
N VAL A 553 -24.89 -38.56 -15.33
CA VAL A 553 -24.52 -38.10 -16.67
C VAL A 553 -23.09 -37.57 -16.69
N GLY A 554 -22.42 -37.68 -17.83
CA GLY A 554 -21.08 -37.15 -18.03
C GLY A 554 -20.10 -38.12 -18.71
N PRO A 555 -18.86 -37.68 -18.94
CA PRO A 555 -17.90 -38.41 -19.76
C PRO A 555 -17.37 -39.70 -19.12
N ASN A 556 -17.67 -39.92 -17.84
CA ASN A 556 -17.30 -41.13 -17.09
C ASN A 556 -18.40 -42.19 -17.05
N PHE A 557 -19.65 -41.85 -17.38
CA PHE A 557 -20.79 -42.79 -17.41
C PHE A 557 -21.08 -43.30 -18.83
N ASN A 558 -20.77 -42.49 -19.84
CA ASN A 558 -20.93 -42.81 -21.25
C ASN A 558 -19.62 -43.32 -21.87
N LEU A 559 -18.89 -44.18 -21.15
CA LEU A 559 -17.66 -44.77 -21.68
C LEU A 559 -18.03 -45.82 -22.74
N PRO A 560 -17.41 -45.79 -23.93
CA PRO A 560 -17.71 -46.76 -24.99
C PRO A 560 -17.36 -48.18 -24.53
N GLU A 561 -18.17 -49.14 -24.96
CA GLU A 561 -17.84 -50.55 -24.80
C GLU A 561 -16.79 -50.95 -25.87
N PRO A 562 -15.81 -51.80 -25.53
CA PRO A 562 -14.79 -52.27 -26.47
C PRO A 562 -15.38 -52.86 -27.75
N ARG A 563 -14.87 -52.47 -28.93
CA ARG A 563 -15.37 -52.99 -30.24
C ARG A 563 -14.93 -54.41 -30.57
N HIS A 564 -13.90 -54.93 -29.90
CA HIS A 564 -13.26 -56.21 -30.21
C HIS A 564 -13.23 -57.14 -28.99
N PHE A 565 -14.40 -57.47 -28.44
CA PHE A 565 -14.50 -58.34 -27.26
C PHE A 565 -14.01 -59.78 -27.53
N ASP A 566 -14.21 -60.31 -28.74
CA ASP A 566 -14.01 -61.74 -29.00
C ASP A 566 -12.55 -62.13 -29.28
N ASP A 567 -11.69 -61.19 -29.68
CA ASP A 567 -10.26 -61.43 -29.92
C ASP A 567 -9.39 -61.19 -28.68
N PHE A 568 -10.01 -60.82 -27.55
CA PHE A 568 -9.31 -60.50 -26.32
C PHE A 568 -9.78 -61.32 -25.13
N ASP A 569 -8.80 -61.82 -24.40
CA ASP A 569 -8.98 -62.21 -23.00
C ASP A 569 -9.05 -60.93 -22.12
N TYR A 570 -10.04 -60.07 -22.39
CA TYR A 570 -10.24 -58.76 -21.74
C TYR A 570 -10.42 -58.91 -20.22
N HIS A 571 -10.75 -60.11 -19.76
CA HIS A 571 -10.82 -60.50 -18.36
C HIS A 571 -9.48 -60.39 -17.60
N HIS A 572 -8.35 -60.24 -18.31
CA HIS A 572 -7.04 -60.06 -17.68
C HIS A 572 -6.70 -58.61 -17.29
N TYR A 573 -7.49 -57.60 -17.68
CA TYR A 573 -7.23 -56.18 -17.37
C TYR A 573 -8.00 -55.68 -16.15
N VAL A 574 -7.73 -56.28 -14.99
CA VAL A 574 -8.39 -55.97 -13.70
C VAL A 574 -8.38 -54.46 -13.41
N ASP A 575 -7.27 -53.79 -13.69
CA ASP A 575 -7.07 -52.36 -13.41
C ASP A 575 -7.90 -51.44 -14.32
N LEU A 576 -8.16 -51.81 -15.59
CA LEU A 576 -8.98 -50.97 -16.48
C LEU A 576 -10.46 -50.97 -16.07
N ALA A 577 -10.97 -52.14 -15.64
CA ALA A 577 -12.30 -52.25 -15.05
C ALA A 577 -12.39 -51.44 -13.73
N GLN A 578 -11.33 -51.51 -12.92
CA GLN A 578 -11.23 -50.73 -11.70
C GLN A 578 -11.19 -49.21 -12.00
N GLN A 579 -10.44 -48.79 -13.01
CA GLN A 579 -10.38 -47.41 -13.50
C GLN A 579 -11.76 -46.88 -13.90
N LYS A 580 -12.52 -47.67 -14.69
CA LYS A 580 -13.92 -47.37 -15.07
C LYS A 580 -14.81 -47.19 -13.84
N SER A 581 -14.74 -48.10 -12.87
CA SER A 581 -15.57 -48.01 -11.67
C SER A 581 -15.24 -46.79 -10.79
N TYR A 582 -13.95 -46.44 -10.63
CA TYR A 582 -13.56 -45.24 -9.88
C TYR A 582 -13.96 -43.94 -10.58
N LEU A 583 -13.83 -43.88 -11.91
CA LEU A 583 -14.29 -42.73 -12.69
C LEU A 583 -15.80 -42.51 -12.57
N GLN A 584 -16.60 -43.59 -12.47
CA GLN A 584 -18.04 -43.51 -12.26
C GLN A 584 -18.40 -42.97 -10.87
N VAL A 585 -17.64 -43.30 -9.81
CA VAL A 585 -17.89 -42.70 -8.48
C VAL A 585 -17.27 -41.31 -8.32
N CYS A 586 -16.36 -40.92 -9.24
CA CYS A 586 -15.72 -39.61 -9.28
C CYS A 586 -16.04 -38.87 -10.60
N PRO A 587 -17.26 -38.35 -10.78
CA PRO A 587 -17.73 -37.84 -12.08
C PRO A 587 -16.94 -36.65 -12.65
N HIS A 588 -16.17 -35.95 -11.80
CA HIS A 588 -15.30 -34.84 -12.23
C HIS A 588 -13.84 -35.27 -12.49
N ALA A 589 -13.48 -36.52 -12.21
CA ALA A 589 -12.16 -37.03 -12.51
C ALA A 589 -12.03 -37.29 -14.03
N ASP A 590 -10.97 -36.78 -14.64
CA ASP A 590 -10.55 -37.15 -15.98
C ASP A 590 -9.73 -38.45 -15.97
N TYR A 591 -9.06 -38.77 -14.87
CA TYR A 591 -8.33 -40.02 -14.69
C TYR A 591 -8.18 -40.33 -13.20
N ILE A 592 -7.86 -41.57 -12.83
CA ILE A 592 -7.57 -41.96 -11.44
C ILE A 592 -6.13 -42.46 -11.41
N LEU A 593 -5.29 -41.90 -10.55
CA LEU A 593 -3.90 -42.33 -10.39
C LEU A 593 -3.73 -43.08 -9.07
N TRP A 594 -3.03 -44.21 -9.11
CA TRP A 594 -2.57 -44.89 -7.92
C TRP A 594 -1.17 -44.37 -7.57
N ASP A 595 -1.00 -43.78 -6.39
CA ASP A 595 0.35 -43.42 -5.92
C ASP A 595 1.12 -44.66 -5.45
N SER A 596 2.40 -44.49 -5.10
CA SER A 596 3.26 -45.58 -4.63
C SER A 596 2.79 -46.23 -3.31
N ASN A 597 1.87 -45.59 -2.59
CA ASN A 597 1.29 -46.06 -1.32
C ASN A 597 -0.11 -46.65 -1.52
N GLY A 598 -0.59 -46.76 -2.77
CA GLY A 598 -1.94 -47.22 -3.09
C GLY A 598 -3.03 -46.18 -2.83
N VAL A 599 -2.67 -44.91 -2.58
CA VAL A 599 -3.64 -43.82 -2.46
C VAL A 599 -4.18 -43.48 -3.84
N LEU A 600 -5.50 -43.51 -3.96
CA LEU A 600 -6.23 -43.11 -5.15
C LEU A 600 -6.24 -41.59 -5.27
N LEU A 601 -5.83 -41.06 -6.42
CA LEU A 601 -5.82 -39.63 -6.72
C LEU A 601 -6.73 -39.36 -7.91
N ALA A 602 -7.82 -38.62 -7.69
CA ALA A 602 -8.65 -38.08 -8.76
C ALA A 602 -7.87 -37.01 -9.51
N PHE A 603 -7.60 -37.26 -10.77
CA PHE A 603 -6.94 -36.36 -11.68
C PHE A 603 -7.97 -35.59 -12.49
N THR A 604 -7.94 -34.26 -12.42
CA THR A 604 -8.92 -33.40 -13.10
C THR A 604 -8.22 -32.23 -13.77
N TYR A 605 -8.41 -32.06 -15.08
CA TYR A 605 -8.04 -30.86 -15.81
C TYR A 605 -8.93 -29.68 -15.44
N THR A 606 -8.28 -28.55 -15.23
CA THR A 606 -8.90 -27.25 -14.96
C THR A 606 -9.07 -26.40 -16.22
N ASP A 607 -8.39 -26.79 -17.31
CA ASP A 607 -8.56 -26.19 -18.63
C ASP A 607 -9.49 -27.06 -19.49
N MET A 608 -10.52 -26.44 -20.07
CA MET A 608 -11.54 -27.14 -20.85
C MET A 608 -10.95 -27.82 -22.10
N ARG A 609 -9.99 -27.18 -22.78
CA ARG A 609 -9.41 -27.74 -24.02
C ARG A 609 -8.58 -28.97 -23.70
N PHE A 610 -7.77 -28.92 -22.64
CA PHE A 610 -7.03 -30.09 -22.16
C PHE A 610 -7.96 -31.20 -21.67
N ALA A 611 -9.02 -30.86 -20.92
CA ALA A 611 -10.01 -31.83 -20.48
C ALA A 611 -10.69 -32.53 -21.67
N MET A 612 -11.19 -31.77 -22.64
CA MET A 612 -11.82 -32.31 -23.85
C MET A 612 -10.87 -33.19 -24.65
N ALA A 613 -9.66 -32.70 -24.91
CA ALA A 613 -8.61 -33.44 -25.60
C ALA A 613 -8.29 -34.76 -24.88
N PHE A 614 -8.07 -34.71 -23.57
CA PHE A 614 -7.77 -35.89 -22.78
C PHE A 614 -8.91 -36.91 -22.76
N LEU A 615 -10.14 -36.45 -22.49
CA LEU A 615 -11.32 -37.31 -22.46
C LEU A 615 -11.57 -37.98 -23.81
N HIS A 616 -11.26 -37.29 -24.92
CA HIS A 616 -11.38 -37.84 -26.27
C HIS A 616 -10.45 -39.02 -26.50
N TYR A 617 -9.16 -38.86 -26.19
CA TYR A 617 -8.20 -39.96 -26.33
C TYR A 617 -8.48 -41.08 -25.34
N ARG A 618 -8.90 -40.75 -24.12
CA ARG A 618 -9.33 -41.76 -23.14
C ARG A 618 -10.53 -42.56 -23.64
N HIS A 619 -11.55 -41.91 -24.22
CA HIS A 619 -12.71 -42.60 -24.83
C HIS A 619 -12.27 -43.54 -25.95
N ARG A 620 -11.36 -43.08 -26.84
CA ARG A 620 -10.78 -43.93 -27.88
C ARG A 620 -10.06 -45.15 -27.33
N LEU A 621 -9.35 -45.02 -26.21
CA LEU A 621 -8.69 -46.16 -25.54
C LEU A 621 -9.69 -47.14 -24.92
N PHE A 622 -10.81 -46.66 -24.39
CA PHE A 622 -11.88 -47.56 -23.93
C PHE A 622 -12.55 -48.29 -25.09
N GLU A 623 -12.70 -47.64 -26.25
CA GLU A 623 -13.36 -48.22 -27.43
C GLU A 623 -12.46 -49.19 -28.22
N ASN A 624 -11.22 -48.79 -28.46
CA ASN A 624 -10.28 -49.47 -29.35
C ASN A 624 -9.20 -50.25 -28.60
N GLY A 625 -9.13 -50.13 -27.26
CA GLY A 625 -8.07 -50.74 -26.45
C GLY A 625 -6.68 -50.16 -26.74
N PRO A 626 -5.60 -50.91 -26.44
CA PRO A 626 -4.23 -50.41 -26.54
C PRO A 626 -3.69 -50.28 -27.98
N TYR A 627 -4.45 -50.73 -28.98
CA TYR A 627 -4.11 -50.60 -30.41
C TYR A 627 -4.12 -49.16 -30.90
N ASP A 628 -4.86 -48.29 -30.24
CA ASP A 628 -4.89 -46.88 -30.55
C ASP A 628 -3.64 -46.19 -29.97
N HIS A 629 -2.50 -46.42 -30.63
CA HIS A 629 -1.21 -45.87 -30.20
C HIS A 629 -1.21 -44.34 -30.12
N ASP A 630 -1.99 -43.66 -30.97
CA ASP A 630 -2.11 -42.21 -30.94
C ASP A 630 -2.78 -41.76 -29.63
N ALA A 631 -3.85 -42.45 -29.23
CA ALA A 631 -4.54 -42.19 -27.98
C ALA A 631 -3.71 -42.56 -26.74
N LEU A 632 -3.01 -43.69 -26.78
CA LEU A 632 -2.10 -44.12 -25.69
C LEU A 632 -0.92 -43.15 -25.55
N ALA A 633 -0.37 -42.68 -26.66
CA ALA A 633 0.71 -41.68 -26.66
C ALA A 633 0.25 -40.37 -26.03
N TYR A 634 -0.95 -39.89 -26.41
CA TYR A 634 -1.54 -38.70 -25.80
C TYR A 634 -1.70 -38.88 -24.29
N LEU A 635 -2.27 -40.02 -23.85
CA LEU A 635 -2.51 -40.30 -22.44
C LEU A 635 -1.20 -40.28 -21.62
N ILE A 636 -0.15 -40.96 -22.11
CA ILE A 636 1.17 -41.00 -21.47
C ILE A 636 1.77 -39.59 -21.36
N MET A 637 1.83 -38.84 -22.47
CA MET A 637 2.44 -37.50 -22.50
C MET A 637 1.67 -36.52 -21.60
N ALA A 638 0.35 -36.59 -21.59
CA ALA A 638 -0.51 -35.73 -20.78
C ALA A 638 -0.37 -36.03 -19.27
N LEU A 639 -0.40 -37.32 -18.88
CA LEU A 639 -0.23 -37.73 -17.49
C LEU A 639 1.19 -37.53 -16.96
N ARG A 640 2.24 -37.72 -17.77
CA ARG A 640 3.64 -37.43 -17.39
C ARG A 640 3.83 -36.00 -16.92
N THR A 641 3.27 -35.06 -17.67
CA THR A 641 3.31 -33.62 -17.34
C THR A 641 2.67 -33.36 -15.98
N ALA A 642 1.55 -34.02 -15.71
CA ALA A 642 0.84 -33.92 -14.44
C ALA A 642 1.60 -34.52 -13.24
N VAL A 643 2.12 -35.74 -13.38
CA VAL A 643 2.78 -36.46 -12.28
C VAL A 643 4.11 -35.83 -11.89
N ARG A 644 4.87 -35.28 -12.87
CA ARG A 644 6.11 -34.52 -12.63
C ARG A 644 5.89 -33.35 -11.68
N GLY A 645 4.82 -32.58 -11.89
CA GLY A 645 4.45 -31.45 -11.02
C GLY A 645 4.08 -31.86 -9.58
N LYS A 646 3.82 -33.15 -9.34
CA LYS A 646 3.33 -33.68 -8.08
C LYS A 646 4.29 -34.65 -7.40
N LYS A 647 5.49 -34.83 -7.97
CA LYS A 647 6.54 -35.76 -7.49
C LYS A 647 6.08 -37.21 -7.41
N ILE A 648 5.09 -37.60 -8.21
CA ILE A 648 4.75 -39.01 -8.38
C ILE A 648 5.80 -39.59 -9.34
N PRO A 649 6.54 -40.65 -8.97
CA PRO A 649 7.55 -41.22 -9.84
C PRO A 649 6.94 -41.69 -11.16
N GLU A 650 7.62 -41.41 -12.27
CA GLU A 650 7.13 -41.78 -13.61
C GLU A 650 6.90 -43.30 -13.74
N ALA A 651 7.72 -44.11 -13.08
CA ALA A 651 7.56 -45.56 -13.04
C ALA A 651 6.21 -46.01 -12.45
N VAL A 652 5.64 -45.25 -11.51
CA VAL A 652 4.32 -45.57 -10.92
C VAL A 652 3.21 -45.38 -11.96
N LEU A 653 3.26 -44.27 -12.71
CA LEU A 653 2.33 -44.00 -13.80
C LEU A 653 2.43 -45.06 -14.90
N LEU A 654 3.65 -45.40 -15.32
CA LEU A 654 3.86 -46.39 -16.38
C LEU A 654 3.39 -47.77 -15.93
N ALA A 655 3.74 -48.22 -14.71
CA ALA A 655 3.28 -49.50 -14.18
C ALA A 655 1.75 -49.59 -14.09
N GLN A 656 1.06 -48.48 -13.77
CA GLN A 656 -0.40 -48.41 -13.83
C GLN A 656 -0.91 -48.60 -15.26
N LEU A 657 -0.37 -47.85 -16.22
CA LEU A 657 -0.79 -47.95 -17.62
C LEU A 657 -0.52 -49.34 -18.21
N GLU A 658 0.56 -50.00 -17.81
CA GLU A 658 0.90 -51.37 -18.23
C GLU A 658 -0.14 -52.38 -17.75
N ARG A 659 -0.72 -52.19 -16.55
CA ARG A 659 -1.82 -53.03 -16.03
C ARG A 659 -3.17 -52.71 -16.69
N GLU A 660 -3.38 -51.47 -17.12
CA GLU A 660 -4.59 -51.06 -17.84
C GLU A 660 -4.60 -51.45 -19.33
N TYR A 661 -3.44 -51.39 -19.99
CA TYR A 661 -3.32 -51.43 -21.47
C TYR A 661 -2.28 -52.43 -22.00
N HIS A 662 -1.82 -53.36 -21.16
CA HIS A 662 -0.79 -54.37 -21.43
C HIS A 662 0.64 -53.80 -21.58
N PRO A 663 1.66 -54.41 -20.93
CA PRO A 663 3.03 -53.87 -20.90
C PRO A 663 3.66 -53.65 -22.27
N GLY A 664 3.45 -54.61 -23.20
CA GLY A 664 4.04 -54.56 -24.54
C GLY A 664 3.60 -53.34 -25.37
N TYR A 665 2.34 -52.89 -25.25
CA TYR A 665 1.87 -51.71 -25.98
C TYR A 665 2.38 -50.42 -25.34
N VAL A 666 2.36 -50.34 -24.01
CA VAL A 666 2.87 -49.17 -23.28
C VAL A 666 4.35 -48.95 -23.57
N GLU A 667 5.19 -49.98 -23.53
CA GLU A 667 6.60 -49.86 -23.87
C GLU A 667 6.82 -49.50 -25.35
N THR A 668 6.03 -50.09 -26.25
CA THR A 668 6.09 -49.75 -27.69
C THR A 668 5.78 -48.27 -27.93
N VAL A 669 4.71 -47.75 -27.33
CA VAL A 669 4.30 -46.34 -27.49
C VAL A 669 5.26 -45.40 -26.77
N LYS A 670 5.75 -45.78 -25.58
CA LYS A 670 6.77 -45.04 -24.84
C LYS A 670 8.06 -44.88 -25.65
N ALA A 671 8.50 -45.92 -26.36
CA ALA A 671 9.67 -45.85 -27.25
C ALA A 671 9.46 -44.89 -28.44
N CYS A 672 8.21 -44.66 -28.84
CA CYS A 672 7.85 -43.66 -29.85
C CYS A 672 7.83 -42.21 -29.31
N ILE A 673 7.80 -42.01 -27.98
CA ILE A 673 7.83 -40.66 -27.37
C ILE A 673 9.28 -40.26 -27.09
N LYS A 674 9.76 -39.22 -27.76
CA LYS A 674 11.15 -38.73 -27.65
C LYS A 674 11.18 -37.30 -27.14
N VAL A 675 12.25 -36.94 -26.44
CA VAL A 675 12.51 -35.54 -26.05
C VAL A 675 13.25 -34.86 -27.20
N ARG A 676 12.68 -33.80 -27.75
CA ARG A 676 13.28 -33.03 -28.83
C ARG A 676 14.49 -32.24 -28.29
N PRO A 677 15.70 -32.39 -28.87
CA PRO A 677 16.90 -31.75 -28.34
C PRO A 677 16.87 -30.22 -28.33
N SER A 678 16.10 -29.59 -29.22
CA SER A 678 16.08 -28.14 -29.40
C SER A 678 15.40 -27.38 -28.26
N ASP A 679 14.35 -27.95 -27.68
CA ASP A 679 13.47 -27.27 -26.71
C ASP A 679 13.14 -28.13 -25.48
N GLY A 680 13.60 -29.39 -25.44
CA GLY A 680 13.32 -30.32 -24.35
C GLY A 680 11.87 -30.80 -24.30
N LYS A 681 11.05 -30.56 -25.34
CA LYS A 681 9.66 -31.01 -25.37
C LYS A 681 9.53 -32.47 -25.77
N GLU A 682 8.56 -33.17 -25.19
CA GLU A 682 8.19 -34.52 -25.64
C GLU A 682 7.43 -34.45 -26.98
N VAL A 683 7.81 -35.31 -27.91
CA VAL A 683 7.17 -35.49 -29.22
C VAL A 683 6.91 -36.96 -29.48
N TYR A 684 5.76 -37.27 -30.08
CA TYR A 684 5.38 -38.63 -30.46
C TYR A 684 5.72 -38.88 -31.93
N HIS A 685 6.60 -39.84 -32.20
CA HIS A 685 6.97 -40.32 -33.52
C HIS A 685 6.05 -41.46 -33.93
N ARG A 686 5.04 -41.14 -34.75
CA ARG A 686 4.08 -42.10 -35.27
C ARG A 686 4.75 -43.04 -36.29
N ARG A 687 4.22 -44.25 -36.43
CA ARG A 687 4.75 -45.29 -37.33
C ARG A 687 4.81 -44.88 -38.81
N ASP A 688 3.97 -43.92 -39.22
CA ASP A 688 3.97 -43.34 -40.58
C ASP A 688 5.04 -42.25 -40.79
N GLY A 689 5.92 -42.04 -39.81
CA GLY A 689 7.00 -41.05 -39.85
C GLY A 689 6.58 -39.64 -39.41
N LYS A 690 5.30 -39.39 -39.12
CA LYS A 690 4.84 -38.09 -38.63
C LYS A 690 5.24 -37.88 -37.17
N VAL A 691 5.54 -36.63 -36.83
CA VAL A 691 5.93 -36.22 -35.48
C VAL A 691 4.88 -35.25 -34.93
N PHE A 692 4.36 -35.56 -33.75
CA PHE A 692 3.32 -34.77 -33.10
C PHE A 692 3.77 -34.26 -31.74
N GLU A 693 3.57 -32.97 -31.46
CA GLU A 693 3.48 -32.49 -30.08
C GLU A 693 2.12 -32.88 -29.46
N LEU A 694 1.99 -32.85 -28.13
CA LEU A 694 0.76 -33.27 -27.43
C LEU A 694 -0.52 -32.67 -28.05
N GLY A 695 -0.52 -31.37 -28.32
CA GLY A 695 -1.67 -30.67 -28.91
C GLY A 695 -1.87 -30.84 -30.42
N GLN A 696 -0.97 -31.56 -31.11
CA GLN A 696 -1.02 -31.79 -32.56
C GLN A 696 -1.51 -33.19 -32.91
N ILE A 697 -1.64 -34.10 -31.94
CA ILE A 697 -2.21 -35.42 -32.18
C ILE A 697 -3.64 -35.21 -32.73
N PRO A 698 -4.03 -35.87 -33.84
CA PRO A 698 -5.33 -35.64 -34.47
C PRO A 698 -6.51 -36.14 -33.61
N ALA A 699 -7.44 -35.23 -33.32
CA ALA A 699 -8.68 -35.53 -32.61
C ALA A 699 -9.89 -35.54 -33.55
N GLU A 700 -10.81 -36.48 -33.34
CA GLU A 700 -12.05 -36.56 -34.11
C GLU A 700 -13.05 -35.49 -33.64
N LYS A 701 -13.46 -34.61 -34.55
CA LYS A 701 -14.38 -33.50 -34.24
C LYS A 701 -15.74 -33.98 -33.73
N SER A 702 -16.24 -35.11 -34.22
CA SER A 702 -17.56 -35.65 -33.85
C SER A 702 -17.58 -36.03 -32.35
N LEU A 703 -16.56 -36.76 -31.88
CA LEU A 703 -16.42 -37.19 -30.50
C LEU A 703 -16.13 -36.02 -29.56
N MET A 704 -15.38 -35.02 -30.02
CA MET A 704 -15.21 -33.75 -29.29
C MET A 704 -16.54 -33.06 -28.99
N GLY A 705 -17.45 -33.01 -29.97
CA GLY A 705 -18.79 -32.47 -29.77
C GLY A 705 -19.58 -33.22 -28.70
N LYS A 706 -19.52 -34.56 -28.70
CA LYS A 706 -20.16 -35.39 -27.66
C LYS A 706 -19.59 -35.14 -26.26
N ILE A 707 -18.26 -35.07 -26.14
CA ILE A 707 -17.58 -34.82 -24.86
C ILE A 707 -17.91 -33.44 -24.34
N MET A 708 -18.02 -32.44 -25.22
CA MET A 708 -18.43 -31.09 -24.85
C MET A 708 -19.82 -31.09 -24.20
N VAL A 709 -20.79 -31.79 -24.79
CA VAL A 709 -22.14 -31.97 -24.20
C VAL A 709 -22.04 -32.67 -22.84
N GLN A 710 -21.28 -33.75 -22.74
CA GLN A 710 -21.11 -34.51 -21.49
C GLN A 710 -20.46 -33.68 -20.37
N LEU A 711 -19.47 -32.85 -20.70
CA LEU A 711 -18.85 -31.94 -19.74
C LEU A 711 -19.87 -30.93 -19.22
N LYS A 712 -20.66 -30.34 -20.11
CA LYS A 712 -21.76 -29.42 -19.77
C LYS A 712 -22.77 -30.08 -18.82
N GLU A 713 -23.25 -31.27 -19.16
CA GLU A 713 -24.19 -32.06 -18.35
C GLU A 713 -23.62 -32.43 -16.98
N SER A 714 -22.32 -32.71 -16.89
CA SER A 714 -21.64 -32.97 -15.62
C SER A 714 -21.39 -31.72 -14.77
N GLY A 715 -21.86 -30.54 -15.22
CA GLY A 715 -21.63 -29.26 -14.55
C GLY A 715 -20.19 -28.75 -14.66
N ARG A 716 -19.36 -29.34 -15.53
CA ARG A 716 -17.98 -28.90 -15.76
C ARG A 716 -17.96 -27.84 -16.86
N PHE A 717 -17.27 -26.73 -16.59
CA PHE A 717 -17.07 -25.64 -17.54
C PHE A 717 -18.38 -25.00 -18.05
N GLY A 718 -19.48 -25.07 -17.27
CA GLY A 718 -20.79 -24.53 -17.69
C GLY A 718 -20.71 -23.06 -18.12
N ASP A 719 -19.91 -22.26 -17.42
CA ASP A 719 -19.66 -20.86 -17.72
C ASP A 719 -19.04 -20.60 -19.12
N ILE A 720 -18.36 -21.60 -19.68
CA ILE A 720 -17.78 -21.56 -21.02
C ILE A 720 -18.72 -22.22 -22.03
N LEU A 721 -19.29 -23.38 -21.69
CA LEU A 721 -20.10 -24.23 -22.56
C LEU A 721 -21.55 -23.77 -22.74
N ASP A 722 -22.04 -22.84 -21.92
CA ASP A 722 -23.33 -22.19 -22.14
C ASP A 722 -23.32 -21.17 -23.29
N ARG A 723 -22.13 -20.83 -23.80
CA ARG A 723 -21.94 -19.88 -24.90
C ARG A 723 -21.84 -20.52 -26.29
N PHE A 724 -21.72 -21.85 -26.32
CA PHE A 724 -21.68 -22.68 -27.53
C PHE A 724 -22.98 -23.50 -27.59
#